data_AF-A0A3D2NG55-F1
#
_entry.id   AF-A0A3D2NG55-F1
#
_cell.length_a   1.000
_cell.length_b   1.000
_cell.length_c   1.000
_cell.angle_alpha   90.00
_cell.angle_beta   90.00
_cell.angle_gamma   90.00
#
_symmetry.space_group_name_H-M   'P 1'
#
loop_
_entity.id
_entity.type
_entity.pdbx_description
1 polymer ?
#
loop_
_entity_poly.entity_id
_entity_poly.type
_entity_poly.pdbx_seq_one_letter_code
_entity_poly.pdbx_strand_id
1 'polypeptide(L)'
;MTALLLAGVIRPSYSWLLATKQFIKTGALFLVVNEPEALQRIRALPAYQAANEWSRRNTEMCLVRLLIRTGKRLEQLRGDDLLAYADIVRTSRRSHHEHLAWEVLVALGPLAGEQPTLRAAWGASTRSRQHSVATLVDRYGIPASPVRDLLVDYFTEIKDGMDYGSLSSLAYRLVRLFWVGVLEINPDQADLNLSKEVALAWRESLAVTLDGQPRQEMHSTIFGVRALYRDISEWSYEEPERWAVWVAPCPIPKSASKSFSKAKRQNRAKMHARTRMLTPLLPSFRAAAAEARDHGRRLLEATHAASHGDRYEVDGVTYERHDPAPRTPSAVPRAMVWANVLKVSPGAVPPTLEGGRANVSRIEADGFWGWAVTETLSETGVRIEELVETTQLSLRHYVAPTTNTIIPLLHIVPSKTDAERLIPMSPDLVKVLLAVQRRARGEGSTIPLSVRYDPTEKVFSDPLPHLFARLVGARQEVLSMAYIRKILHQIATRAGTSDAGAPVHFTPHDFRRLFSTDLVGSGLPMHIVASLLGHLNLETTRGYTAVFPEEVVQAHQAFIERRRGARPEGEFRQATEAEWGDFEQHFLLRKVALGDCHRPYATPCVHESACAKCRFLDVDPRQSPRLEEMAVNAEGRLEEARGHVWLGEVAALEESLVHIRRRRDEALAKQRASEAVPGS
;
A
#
# COMPACT_ATOMS: atom_id res chain seq x y z
N MET A 1 -18.30 -33.18 46.55
CA MET A 1 -18.33 -32.42 45.27
C MET A 1 -17.63 -33.16 44.12
N THR A 2 -16.36 -33.60 44.27
CA THR A 2 -15.65 -34.38 43.23
C THR A 2 -16.41 -35.61 42.72
N ALA A 3 -16.93 -36.45 43.62
CA ALA A 3 -17.75 -37.62 43.23
C ALA A 3 -19.03 -37.22 42.49
N LEU A 4 -19.68 -36.11 42.87
CA LEU A 4 -20.88 -35.59 42.20
C LEU A 4 -20.58 -35.07 40.79
N LEU A 5 -19.39 -34.49 40.57
CA LEU A 5 -18.93 -34.10 39.24
C LEU A 5 -18.61 -35.33 38.39
N LEU A 6 -17.89 -36.31 38.94
CA LEU A 6 -17.54 -37.56 38.23
C LEU A 6 -18.78 -38.36 37.85
N ALA A 7 -19.82 -38.36 38.69
CA ALA A 7 -21.10 -39.00 38.43
C ALA A 7 -22.06 -38.16 37.55
N GLY A 8 -21.66 -36.96 37.11
CA GLY A 8 -22.48 -36.10 36.25
C GLY A 8 -23.73 -35.51 36.90
N VAL A 9 -23.83 -35.56 38.24
CA VAL A 9 -25.02 -35.11 39.01
C VAL A 9 -25.14 -33.58 39.03
N ILE A 10 -24.01 -32.87 38.99
CA ILE A 10 -23.97 -31.40 39.00
C ILE A 10 -23.24 -30.87 37.75
N ARG A 11 -23.75 -29.76 37.18
CA ARG A 11 -23.22 -29.14 35.94
C ARG A 11 -22.85 -27.66 36.16
N PRO A 12 -21.71 -27.37 36.84
CA PRO A 12 -21.32 -25.99 37.14
C PRO A 12 -21.10 -25.14 35.89
N SER A 13 -21.15 -23.82 36.05
CA SER A 13 -20.84 -22.88 34.95
C SER A 13 -19.36 -22.93 34.56
N TYR A 14 -19.05 -22.56 33.31
CA TYR A 14 -17.66 -22.47 32.85
C TYR A 14 -16.82 -21.52 33.71
N SER A 15 -17.38 -20.39 34.16
CA SER A 15 -16.70 -19.46 35.07
C SER A 15 -16.27 -20.13 36.37
N TRP A 16 -17.13 -20.98 36.95
CA TRP A 16 -16.80 -21.74 38.15
C TRP A 16 -15.75 -22.83 37.90
N LEU A 17 -15.88 -23.58 36.81
CA LEU A 17 -14.92 -24.62 36.39
C LEU A 17 -13.54 -24.05 36.08
N LEU A 18 -13.48 -22.81 35.60
CA LEU A 18 -12.22 -22.09 35.40
C LEU A 18 -11.66 -21.63 36.75
N ALA A 19 -12.44 -20.96 37.60
CA ALA A 19 -11.94 -20.38 38.86
C ALA A 19 -11.42 -21.41 39.87
N THR A 20 -11.96 -22.64 39.88
CA THR A 20 -11.73 -23.61 40.96
C THR A 20 -10.42 -24.40 40.82
N LYS A 21 -9.48 -24.20 41.76
CA LYS A 21 -8.19 -24.93 41.78
C LYS A 21 -8.32 -26.45 42.03
N GLN A 22 -9.35 -26.85 42.79
CA GLN A 22 -9.62 -28.26 43.14
C GLN A 22 -10.02 -29.12 41.93
N PHE A 23 -10.53 -28.46 40.87
CA PHE A 23 -10.99 -29.11 39.65
C PHE A 23 -9.84 -29.69 38.80
N ILE A 24 -8.61 -29.17 38.93
CA ILE A 24 -7.46 -29.65 38.14
C ILE A 24 -7.16 -31.13 38.44
N LYS A 25 -7.28 -31.55 39.70
CA LYS A 25 -7.07 -32.95 40.11
C LYS A 25 -8.25 -33.85 39.72
N THR A 26 -9.47 -33.36 39.90
CA THR A 26 -10.70 -34.09 39.57
C THR A 26 -10.89 -34.28 38.06
N GLY A 27 -10.52 -33.29 37.25
CA GLY A 27 -10.71 -33.34 35.81
C GLY A 27 -9.85 -34.39 35.11
N ALA A 28 -8.63 -34.65 35.62
CA ALA A 28 -7.76 -35.71 35.10
C ALA A 28 -8.37 -37.11 35.23
N LEU A 29 -9.19 -37.36 36.26
CA LEU A 29 -9.90 -38.62 36.46
C LEU A 29 -11.19 -38.71 35.64
N PHE A 30 -11.78 -37.57 35.25
CA PHE A 30 -13.10 -37.55 34.61
C PHE A 30 -13.12 -38.31 33.29
N LEU A 31 -12.18 -38.06 32.38
CA LEU A 31 -12.09 -38.78 31.10
C LEU A 31 -11.77 -40.26 31.31
N VAL A 32 -10.95 -40.60 32.31
CA VAL A 32 -10.62 -41.99 32.63
C VAL A 32 -11.86 -42.78 33.07
N VAL A 33 -12.74 -42.16 33.85
CA VAL A 33 -13.95 -42.81 34.37
C VAL A 33 -15.09 -42.80 33.35
N ASN A 34 -15.31 -41.66 32.68
CA ASN A 34 -16.51 -41.46 31.85
C ASN A 34 -16.28 -41.74 30.37
N GLU A 35 -15.05 -41.60 29.86
CA GLU A 35 -14.73 -41.67 28.42
C GLU A 35 -13.41 -42.45 28.15
N PRO A 36 -13.21 -43.66 28.72
CA PRO A 36 -11.91 -44.35 28.68
C PRO A 36 -11.46 -44.71 27.25
N GLU A 37 -12.36 -45.21 26.42
CA GLU A 37 -12.07 -45.58 25.03
C GLU A 37 -11.78 -44.35 24.16
N ALA A 38 -12.56 -43.27 24.33
CA ALA A 38 -12.32 -42.02 23.64
C ALA A 38 -10.98 -41.40 24.05
N LEU A 39 -10.62 -41.45 25.34
CA LEU A 39 -9.33 -40.98 25.83
C LEU A 39 -8.15 -41.74 25.20
N GLN A 40 -8.27 -43.06 25.06
CA GLN A 40 -7.25 -43.86 24.38
C GLN A 40 -7.09 -43.44 22.91
N ARG A 41 -8.21 -43.24 22.19
CA ARG A 41 -8.20 -42.76 20.81
C ARG A 41 -7.59 -41.36 20.68
N ILE A 42 -7.93 -40.42 21.57
CA ILE A 42 -7.32 -39.09 21.63
C ILE A 42 -5.79 -39.21 21.73
N ARG A 43 -5.30 -40.02 22.66
CA ARG A 43 -3.86 -40.18 22.94
C ARG A 43 -3.11 -40.92 21.83
N ALA A 44 -3.82 -41.68 20.99
CA ALA A 44 -3.27 -42.33 19.81
C ALA A 44 -3.14 -41.41 18.60
N LEU A 45 -3.79 -40.23 18.59
CA LEU A 45 -3.72 -39.31 17.45
C LEU A 45 -2.31 -38.73 17.27
N PRO A 46 -1.77 -38.69 16.03
CA PRO A 46 -0.47 -38.10 15.75
C PRO A 46 -0.35 -36.64 16.22
N ALA A 47 -1.40 -35.83 16.01
CA ALA A 47 -1.42 -34.42 16.43
C ALA A 47 -1.34 -34.25 17.96
N TYR A 48 -1.94 -35.17 18.72
CA TYR A 48 -1.86 -35.17 20.18
C TYR A 48 -0.47 -35.62 20.66
N GLN A 49 0.11 -36.64 20.01
CA GLN A 49 1.45 -37.13 20.30
C GLN A 49 2.55 -36.13 19.92
N ALA A 50 2.36 -35.32 18.88
CA ALA A 50 3.28 -34.25 18.54
C ALA A 50 3.21 -33.05 19.51
N ALA A 51 2.09 -32.87 20.22
CA ALA A 51 1.92 -31.75 21.13
C ALA A 51 2.72 -31.91 22.43
N ASN A 52 3.17 -30.79 23.01
CA ASN A 52 3.83 -30.79 24.32
C ASN A 52 2.86 -31.17 25.45
N GLU A 53 3.41 -31.59 26.60
CA GLU A 53 2.63 -32.07 27.74
C GLU A 53 1.59 -31.06 28.23
N TRP A 54 1.92 -29.78 28.23
CA TRP A 54 1.03 -28.73 28.67
C TRP A 54 -0.17 -28.55 27.73
N SER A 55 0.04 -28.56 26.42
CA SER A 55 -1.02 -28.53 25.40
C SER A 55 -1.91 -29.78 25.49
N ARG A 56 -1.33 -30.96 25.72
CA ARG A 56 -2.07 -32.21 25.97
C ARG A 56 -2.98 -32.12 27.20
N ARG A 57 -2.42 -31.68 28.34
CA ARG A 57 -3.18 -31.46 29.59
C ARG A 57 -4.29 -30.44 29.41
N ASN A 58 -4.02 -29.32 28.72
CA ASN A 58 -5.03 -28.31 28.45
C ASN A 58 -6.13 -28.82 27.53
N THR A 59 -5.79 -29.65 26.55
CA THR A 59 -6.76 -30.31 25.66
C THR A 59 -7.69 -31.22 26.44
N GLU A 60 -7.15 -32.13 27.25
CA GLU A 60 -7.95 -33.01 28.11
C GLU A 60 -8.83 -32.19 29.06
N MET A 61 -8.28 -31.17 29.72
CA MET A 61 -9.05 -30.31 30.62
C MET A 61 -10.11 -29.47 29.90
N CYS A 62 -9.88 -29.07 28.65
CA CYS A 62 -10.89 -28.42 27.80
C CYS A 62 -12.07 -29.37 27.58
N LEU A 63 -11.79 -30.58 27.10
CA LEU A 63 -12.80 -31.60 26.84
C LEU A 63 -13.60 -31.94 28.11
N VAL A 64 -12.94 -32.14 29.24
CA VAL A 64 -13.60 -32.38 30.54
C VAL A 64 -14.60 -31.27 30.89
N ARG A 65 -14.22 -30.00 30.70
CA ARG A 65 -15.11 -28.87 31.00
C ARG A 65 -16.33 -28.87 30.09
N LEU A 66 -16.16 -29.16 28.80
CA LEU A 66 -17.27 -29.28 27.85
C LEU A 66 -18.23 -30.38 28.29
N LEU A 67 -17.71 -31.59 28.55
CA LEU A 67 -18.53 -32.75 28.93
C LEU A 67 -19.30 -32.49 30.23
N ILE A 68 -18.67 -31.91 31.24
CA ILE A 68 -19.34 -31.58 32.52
C ILE A 68 -20.41 -30.50 32.33
N ARG A 69 -20.12 -29.42 31.59
CA ARG A 69 -21.07 -28.32 31.43
C ARG A 69 -22.27 -28.71 30.57
N THR A 70 -22.01 -29.41 29.47
CA THR A 70 -23.03 -29.78 28.49
C THR A 70 -23.80 -31.03 28.93
N GLY A 71 -23.17 -31.91 29.72
CA GLY A 71 -23.69 -33.24 30.03
C GLY A 71 -23.66 -34.20 28.84
N LYS A 72 -23.00 -33.83 27.74
CA LYS A 72 -22.89 -34.62 26.52
C LYS A 72 -21.74 -35.63 26.62
N ARG A 73 -21.84 -36.72 25.86
CA ARG A 73 -20.72 -37.63 25.55
C ARG A 73 -19.79 -36.98 24.53
N LEU A 74 -18.55 -37.46 24.42
CA LEU A 74 -17.57 -36.87 23.50
C LEU A 74 -18.04 -36.88 22.04
N GLU A 75 -18.74 -37.93 21.62
CA GLU A 75 -19.32 -38.09 20.29
C GLU A 75 -20.51 -37.17 19.98
N GLN A 76 -21.12 -36.56 21.01
CA GLN A 76 -22.28 -35.69 20.90
C GLN A 76 -21.90 -34.19 20.90
N LEU A 77 -20.61 -33.88 21.09
CA LEU A 77 -20.12 -32.51 21.08
C LEU A 77 -20.23 -31.91 19.67
N ARG A 78 -20.68 -30.65 19.61
CA ARG A 78 -20.81 -29.86 18.38
C ARG A 78 -19.84 -28.68 18.40
N GLY A 79 -19.59 -28.08 17.23
CA GLY A 79 -18.70 -26.92 17.09
C GLY A 79 -19.12 -25.78 18.03
N ASP A 80 -20.42 -25.52 18.10
CA ASP A 80 -21.02 -24.49 18.97
C ASP A 80 -20.69 -24.67 20.46
N ASP A 81 -20.59 -25.91 20.96
CA ASP A 81 -20.29 -26.17 22.37
C ASP A 81 -18.88 -25.67 22.72
N LEU A 82 -17.93 -25.94 21.82
CA LEU A 82 -16.53 -25.56 21.97
C LEU A 82 -16.33 -24.06 21.66
N LEU A 83 -17.04 -23.51 20.67
CA LEU A 83 -17.02 -22.07 20.39
C LEU A 83 -17.55 -21.26 21.58
N ALA A 84 -18.67 -21.67 22.18
CA ALA A 84 -19.23 -21.02 23.37
C ALA A 84 -18.27 -21.07 24.56
N TYR A 85 -17.61 -22.22 24.79
CA TYR A 85 -16.58 -22.34 25.82
C TYR A 85 -15.39 -21.42 25.53
N ALA A 86 -14.89 -21.42 24.29
CA ALA A 86 -13.73 -20.64 23.90
C ALA A 86 -13.99 -19.13 23.98
N ASP A 87 -15.21 -18.66 23.70
CA ASP A 87 -15.63 -17.28 23.92
C ASP A 87 -15.59 -16.89 25.40
N ILE A 88 -16.04 -17.75 26.30
CA ILE A 88 -15.99 -17.51 27.75
C ILE A 88 -14.54 -17.48 28.23
N VAL A 89 -13.69 -18.43 27.79
CA VAL A 89 -12.25 -18.39 28.10
C VAL A 89 -11.63 -17.08 27.62
N ARG A 90 -12.01 -16.63 26.41
CA ARG A 90 -11.52 -15.37 25.85
C ARG A 90 -11.85 -14.17 26.72
N THR A 91 -13.06 -14.10 27.27
CA THR A 91 -13.44 -13.03 28.20
C THR A 91 -12.80 -13.13 29.58
N SER A 92 -12.29 -14.31 29.96
CA SER A 92 -11.74 -14.58 31.30
C SER A 92 -10.28 -14.14 31.53
N ARG A 93 -9.64 -13.48 30.55
CA ARG A 93 -8.21 -13.09 30.54
C ARG A 93 -7.22 -14.24 30.76
N ARG A 94 -7.66 -15.49 30.61
CA ARG A 94 -6.80 -16.68 30.67
C ARG A 94 -6.22 -16.99 29.30
N SER A 95 -5.07 -17.65 29.30
CA SER A 95 -4.40 -18.10 28.10
C SER A 95 -5.25 -19.14 27.34
N HIS A 96 -5.36 -18.96 26.02
CA HIS A 96 -6.25 -19.74 25.13
C HIS A 96 -5.56 -21.03 24.66
N HIS A 97 -6.11 -22.20 24.99
CA HIS A 97 -5.50 -23.50 24.69
C HIS A 97 -6.47 -24.51 24.07
N GLU A 98 -7.59 -24.03 23.53
CA GLU A 98 -8.67 -24.85 22.99
C GLU A 98 -8.36 -25.38 21.58
N HIS A 99 -7.33 -24.82 20.94
CA HIS A 99 -6.94 -25.12 19.57
C HIS A 99 -6.74 -26.62 19.31
N LEU A 100 -5.98 -27.31 20.17
CA LEU A 100 -5.72 -28.74 20.00
C LEU A 100 -6.94 -29.60 20.31
N ALA A 101 -7.80 -29.18 21.24
CA ALA A 101 -9.07 -29.86 21.53
C ALA A 101 -9.99 -29.88 20.32
N TRP A 102 -10.08 -28.76 19.58
CA TRP A 102 -10.85 -28.71 18.33
C TRP A 102 -10.35 -29.72 17.30
N GLU A 103 -9.06 -29.73 17.01
CA GLU A 103 -8.48 -30.64 16.00
C GLU A 103 -8.60 -32.10 16.38
N VAL A 104 -8.46 -32.42 17.67
CA VAL A 104 -8.71 -33.77 18.18
C VAL A 104 -10.16 -34.18 17.92
N LEU A 105 -11.13 -33.29 18.14
CA LEU A 105 -12.55 -33.58 17.86
C LEU A 105 -12.87 -33.63 16.36
N VAL A 106 -12.17 -32.87 15.50
CA VAL A 106 -12.27 -33.01 14.04
C VAL A 106 -11.74 -34.39 13.62
N ALA A 107 -10.53 -34.74 14.05
CA ALA A 107 -9.88 -35.99 13.69
C ALA A 107 -10.59 -37.25 14.22
N LEU A 108 -11.27 -37.15 15.38
CA LEU A 108 -12.03 -38.27 15.94
C LEU A 108 -13.42 -38.47 15.32
N GLY A 109 -13.93 -37.49 14.57
CA GLY A 109 -15.27 -37.57 13.97
C GLY A 109 -16.32 -36.57 14.44
N PRO A 110 -16.43 -36.22 15.74
CA PRO A 110 -17.52 -35.35 16.24
C PRO A 110 -17.64 -34.01 15.51
N LEU A 111 -16.51 -33.45 15.08
CA LEU A 111 -16.43 -32.21 14.30
C LEU A 111 -15.91 -32.44 12.88
N ALA A 112 -16.02 -33.64 12.31
CA ALA A 112 -15.46 -33.95 10.98
C ALA A 112 -16.08 -33.11 9.84
N GLY A 113 -17.33 -32.67 10.00
CA GLY A 113 -18.00 -31.77 9.05
C GLY A 113 -17.74 -30.28 9.29
N GLU A 114 -16.97 -29.93 10.32
CA GLU A 114 -16.66 -28.55 10.69
C GLU A 114 -15.32 -28.11 10.09
N GLN A 115 -14.99 -26.83 10.27
CA GLN A 115 -13.70 -26.29 9.86
C GLN A 115 -12.53 -27.04 10.52
N PRO A 116 -11.40 -27.27 9.81
CA PRO A 116 -10.33 -28.14 10.30
C PRO A 116 -9.62 -27.61 11.56
N THR A 117 -9.73 -26.32 11.86
CA THR A 117 -9.10 -25.71 13.04
C THR A 117 -10.06 -24.78 13.79
N LEU A 118 -9.87 -24.60 15.10
CA LEU A 118 -10.68 -23.66 15.89
C LEU A 118 -10.57 -22.23 15.37
N ARG A 119 -9.42 -21.85 14.82
CA ARG A 119 -9.26 -20.53 14.21
C ARG A 119 -10.08 -20.42 12.92
N ALA A 120 -10.10 -21.47 12.11
CA ALA A 120 -10.96 -21.58 10.95
C ALA A 120 -12.45 -21.48 11.34
N ALA A 121 -12.84 -22.16 12.42
CA ALA A 121 -14.18 -22.08 12.98
C ALA A 121 -14.54 -20.70 13.53
N TRP A 122 -13.63 -20.02 14.23
CA TRP A 122 -13.84 -18.63 14.65
C TRP A 122 -13.96 -17.68 13.47
N GLY A 123 -13.23 -17.94 12.37
CA GLY A 123 -13.42 -17.25 11.12
C GLY A 123 -14.79 -17.53 10.49
N ALA A 124 -15.28 -18.77 10.56
CA ALA A 124 -16.62 -19.13 10.10
C ALA A 124 -17.76 -18.66 11.04
N SER A 125 -17.45 -18.32 12.30
CA SER A 125 -18.41 -17.82 13.27
C SER A 125 -18.92 -16.41 12.94
N THR A 126 -20.09 -16.05 13.46
CA THR A 126 -20.95 -14.91 13.07
C THR A 126 -20.28 -13.54 12.94
N ARG A 127 -19.11 -13.28 13.56
CA ARG A 127 -18.40 -11.99 13.47
C ARG A 127 -17.33 -11.93 12.38
N SER A 128 -16.90 -13.07 11.88
CA SER A 128 -15.70 -13.19 11.03
C SER A 128 -15.99 -13.83 9.68
N ARG A 129 -17.23 -14.26 9.42
CA ARG A 129 -17.62 -14.84 8.12
C ARG A 129 -18.01 -13.76 7.11
N GLN A 130 -18.02 -14.14 5.83
CA GLN A 130 -18.77 -13.39 4.84
C GLN A 130 -20.26 -13.43 5.17
N HIS A 131 -20.90 -12.27 5.15
CA HIS A 131 -22.34 -12.11 5.33
C HIS A 131 -23.00 -12.04 3.96
N SER A 132 -24.20 -12.61 3.83
CA SER A 132 -25.05 -12.33 2.68
C SER A 132 -25.33 -10.83 2.59
N VAL A 133 -25.64 -10.35 1.39
CA VAL A 133 -26.02 -8.96 1.15
C VAL A 133 -27.18 -8.53 2.06
N ALA A 134 -28.23 -9.35 2.16
CA ALA A 134 -29.35 -9.12 3.07
C ALA A 134 -28.88 -8.93 4.52
N THR A 135 -28.01 -9.82 5.01
CA THR A 135 -27.44 -9.70 6.37
C THR A 135 -26.57 -8.44 6.54
N LEU A 136 -25.83 -8.02 5.51
CA LEU A 136 -25.05 -6.77 5.55
C LEU A 136 -25.93 -5.53 5.68
N VAL A 137 -27.12 -5.55 5.09
CA VAL A 137 -28.11 -4.48 5.20
C VAL A 137 -28.81 -4.53 6.57
N ASP A 138 -29.29 -5.71 6.97
CA ASP A 138 -30.11 -5.89 8.18
C ASP A 138 -29.36 -5.66 9.49
N ARG A 139 -28.03 -5.86 9.51
CA ARG A 139 -27.22 -5.78 10.74
C ARG A 139 -27.25 -4.42 11.45
N TYR A 140 -27.74 -3.38 10.79
CA TYR A 140 -27.84 -2.03 11.33
C TYR A 140 -29.25 -1.68 11.81
N GLY A 141 -30.19 -2.63 11.77
CA GLY A 141 -31.53 -2.48 12.34
C GLY A 141 -32.48 -1.62 11.50
N ILE A 142 -32.32 -1.58 10.17
CA ILE A 142 -33.30 -0.92 9.30
C ILE A 142 -34.64 -1.70 9.37
N PRO A 143 -35.79 -1.03 9.52
CA PRO A 143 -37.09 -1.69 9.44
C PRO A 143 -37.34 -2.26 8.04
N ALA A 144 -38.18 -3.29 7.97
CA ALA A 144 -38.67 -3.82 6.70
C ALA A 144 -39.35 -2.68 5.92
N SER A 145 -38.80 -2.34 4.76
CA SER A 145 -39.21 -1.19 3.96
C SER A 145 -38.79 -1.38 2.50
N PRO A 146 -39.51 -0.77 1.54
CA PRO A 146 -39.14 -0.82 0.13
C PRO A 146 -37.68 -0.37 -0.15
N VAL A 147 -37.17 0.63 0.57
CA VAL A 147 -35.77 1.08 0.42
C VAL A 147 -34.75 0.06 0.96
N ARG A 148 -35.12 -0.71 1.99
CA ARG A 148 -34.28 -1.81 2.47
C ARG A 148 -34.09 -2.86 1.38
N ASP A 149 -35.16 -3.21 0.67
CA ASP A 149 -35.11 -4.19 -0.42
C ASP A 149 -34.33 -3.63 -1.62
N LEU A 150 -34.53 -2.36 -1.98
CA LEU A 150 -33.69 -1.66 -2.95
C LEU A 150 -32.19 -1.75 -2.61
N LEU A 151 -31.81 -1.49 -1.35
CA LEU A 151 -30.41 -1.56 -0.94
C LEU A 151 -29.85 -2.97 -1.08
N VAL A 152 -30.64 -4.00 -0.76
CA VAL A 152 -30.25 -5.40 -0.97
C VAL A 152 -30.07 -5.70 -2.46
N ASP A 153 -30.97 -5.24 -3.32
CA ASP A 153 -30.87 -5.42 -4.76
C ASP A 153 -29.64 -4.70 -5.33
N TYR A 154 -29.42 -3.45 -4.95
CA TYR A 154 -28.27 -2.65 -5.36
C TYR A 154 -26.94 -3.32 -4.98
N PHE A 155 -26.83 -3.79 -3.74
CA PHE A 155 -25.62 -4.51 -3.30
C PHE A 155 -25.47 -5.87 -3.99
N THR A 156 -26.57 -6.53 -4.35
CA THR A 156 -26.54 -7.80 -5.08
C THR A 156 -26.01 -7.61 -6.49
N GLU A 157 -26.34 -6.49 -7.14
CA GLU A 157 -25.88 -6.14 -8.49
C GLU A 157 -24.36 -5.86 -8.52
N ILE A 158 -23.86 -5.08 -7.56
CA ILE A 158 -22.44 -4.66 -7.57
C ILE A 158 -21.47 -5.66 -6.93
N LYS A 159 -21.98 -6.68 -6.21
CA LYS A 159 -21.12 -7.57 -5.40
C LYS A 159 -20.06 -8.26 -6.24
N ASP A 160 -20.37 -8.63 -7.48
CA ASP A 160 -19.47 -9.42 -8.34
C ASP A 160 -18.33 -8.56 -8.92
N GLY A 161 -18.49 -7.23 -8.90
CA GLY A 161 -17.48 -6.27 -9.34
C GLY A 161 -16.52 -5.78 -8.24
N MET A 162 -16.61 -6.29 -7.00
CA MET A 162 -15.74 -5.83 -5.90
C MET A 162 -15.43 -6.91 -4.86
N ASP A 163 -14.33 -6.70 -4.15
CA ASP A 163 -13.93 -7.55 -3.02
C ASP A 163 -14.90 -7.40 -1.82
N TYR A 164 -15.01 -8.44 -0.99
CA TYR A 164 -15.98 -8.47 0.11
C TYR A 164 -15.70 -7.36 1.14
N GLY A 165 -14.44 -7.01 1.37
CA GLY A 165 -14.08 -5.92 2.28
C GLY A 165 -14.59 -4.57 1.78
N SER A 166 -14.49 -4.33 0.48
CA SER A 166 -15.03 -3.14 -0.20
C SER A 166 -16.55 -3.10 -0.14
N LEU A 167 -17.21 -4.23 -0.43
CA LEU A 167 -18.67 -4.38 -0.32
C LEU A 167 -19.16 -4.10 1.11
N SER A 168 -18.56 -4.74 2.11
CA SER A 168 -18.93 -4.53 3.52
C SER A 168 -18.69 -3.09 3.97
N SER A 169 -17.65 -2.43 3.46
CA SER A 169 -17.36 -1.02 3.76
C SER A 169 -18.37 -0.08 3.10
N LEU A 170 -18.81 -0.39 1.87
CA LEU A 170 -19.85 0.37 1.18
C LEU A 170 -21.22 0.16 1.85
N ALA A 171 -21.55 -1.06 2.27
CA ALA A 171 -22.74 -1.37 3.08
C ALA A 171 -22.80 -0.51 4.34
N TYR A 172 -21.71 -0.45 5.12
CA TYR A 172 -21.66 0.44 6.28
C TYR A 172 -21.93 1.92 5.92
N ARG A 173 -21.41 2.41 4.79
CA ARG A 173 -21.60 3.81 4.37
C ARG A 173 -23.02 4.10 3.91
N LEU A 174 -23.59 3.28 3.02
CA LEU A 174 -24.92 3.53 2.46
C LEU A 174 -26.03 3.19 3.45
N VAL A 175 -25.85 2.13 4.22
CA VAL A 175 -26.86 1.68 5.18
C VAL A 175 -26.75 2.48 6.48
N ARG A 176 -25.65 2.32 7.22
CA ARG A 176 -25.55 2.89 8.57
C ARG A 176 -25.37 4.40 8.56
N LEU A 177 -24.49 4.91 7.71
CA LEU A 177 -24.16 6.34 7.72
C LEU A 177 -25.13 7.18 6.89
N PHE A 178 -25.71 6.63 5.83
CA PHE A 178 -26.69 7.32 4.99
C PHE A 178 -28.12 6.98 5.40
N TRP A 179 -28.63 5.80 5.07
CA TRP A 179 -30.06 5.52 5.19
C TRP A 179 -30.58 5.54 6.64
N VAL A 180 -29.89 4.88 7.58
CA VAL A 180 -30.25 4.94 9.01
C VAL A 180 -30.15 6.38 9.52
N GLY A 181 -29.14 7.14 9.08
CA GLY A 181 -29.01 8.56 9.45
C GLY A 181 -30.15 9.44 8.90
N VAL A 182 -30.70 9.10 7.73
CA VAL A 182 -31.90 9.76 7.18
C VAL A 182 -33.13 9.41 8.02
N LEU A 183 -33.32 8.13 8.37
CA LEU A 183 -34.45 7.69 9.21
C LEU A 183 -34.38 8.26 10.64
N GLU A 184 -33.19 8.47 11.19
CA GLU A 184 -32.99 9.16 12.47
C GLU A 184 -33.49 10.62 12.43
N ILE A 185 -33.56 11.24 11.25
CA ILE A 185 -34.01 12.63 11.03
C ILE A 185 -35.48 12.68 10.59
N ASN A 186 -35.86 11.82 9.65
CA ASN A 186 -37.21 11.67 9.13
C ASN A 186 -37.62 10.18 9.15
N PRO A 187 -38.22 9.70 10.26
CA PRO A 187 -38.61 8.30 10.40
C PRO A 187 -39.61 7.80 9.35
N ASP A 188 -40.42 8.72 8.79
CA ASP A 188 -41.46 8.42 7.80
C ASP A 188 -40.92 8.44 6.36
N GLN A 189 -39.62 8.64 6.14
CA GLN A 189 -39.02 8.65 4.81
C GLN A 189 -39.15 7.28 4.14
N ALA A 190 -39.90 7.21 3.04
CA ALA A 190 -40.21 5.96 2.33
C ALA A 190 -39.41 5.73 1.04
N ASP A 191 -38.71 6.75 0.52
CA ASP A 191 -38.01 6.71 -0.76
C ASP A 191 -36.67 7.48 -0.74
N LEU A 192 -35.95 7.47 -1.86
CA LEU A 192 -34.68 8.20 -2.04
C LEU A 192 -34.87 9.71 -2.34
N ASN A 193 -36.10 10.20 -2.49
CA ASN A 193 -36.38 11.60 -2.81
C ASN A 193 -36.42 12.45 -1.53
N LEU A 194 -35.22 12.80 -1.04
CA LEU A 194 -35.07 13.57 0.19
C LEU A 194 -35.41 15.05 0.00
N SER A 195 -36.12 15.63 0.96
CA SER A 195 -36.28 17.09 1.02
C SER A 195 -34.93 17.79 1.23
N LYS A 196 -34.85 19.08 0.87
CA LYS A 196 -33.60 19.85 1.01
C LYS A 196 -33.19 19.96 2.48
N GLU A 197 -34.16 20.03 3.38
CA GLU A 197 -34.01 20.15 4.82
C GLU A 197 -33.44 18.85 5.40
N VAL A 198 -34.02 17.70 5.05
CA VAL A 198 -33.53 16.37 5.50
C VAL A 198 -32.12 16.11 4.96
N ALA A 199 -31.89 16.40 3.67
CA ALA A 199 -30.57 16.24 3.05
C ALA A 199 -29.50 17.15 3.69
N LEU A 200 -29.86 18.35 4.13
CA LEU A 200 -28.95 19.24 4.84
C LEU A 200 -28.63 18.72 6.24
N ALA A 201 -29.66 18.40 7.02
CA ALA A 201 -29.53 17.89 8.38
C ALA A 201 -28.70 16.59 8.42
N TRP A 202 -28.90 15.69 7.45
CA TRP A 202 -28.11 14.46 7.33
C TRP A 202 -26.63 14.74 7.07
N ARG A 203 -26.30 15.70 6.20
CA ARG A 203 -24.89 16.04 5.93
C ARG A 203 -24.21 16.67 7.13
N GLU A 204 -24.95 17.46 7.91
CA GLU A 204 -24.46 18.05 9.16
C GLU A 204 -24.22 16.98 10.22
N SER A 205 -25.13 16.02 10.39
CA SER A 205 -24.94 14.89 11.31
C SER A 205 -23.77 13.99 10.91
N LEU A 206 -23.55 13.77 9.60
CA LEU A 206 -22.43 12.99 9.07
C LEU A 206 -21.06 13.57 9.45
N ALA A 207 -20.96 14.87 9.73
CA ALA A 207 -19.73 15.54 10.14
C ALA A 207 -19.22 15.09 11.51
N VAL A 208 -20.06 14.40 12.28
CA VAL A 208 -19.74 13.88 13.60
C VAL A 208 -19.76 12.35 13.58
N THR A 209 -18.89 11.74 14.37
CA THR A 209 -18.88 10.30 14.62
C THR A 209 -19.94 9.96 15.67
N LEU A 210 -20.27 8.67 15.81
CA LEU A 210 -21.22 8.21 16.84
C LEU A 210 -20.74 8.53 18.27
N ASP A 211 -19.43 8.68 18.45
CA ASP A 211 -18.79 9.03 19.72
C ASP A 211 -18.61 10.56 19.90
N GLY A 212 -19.28 11.38 19.08
CA GLY A 212 -19.26 12.84 19.19
C GLY A 212 -18.01 13.54 18.65
N GLN A 213 -17.05 12.80 18.09
CA GLN A 213 -15.81 13.37 17.53
C GLN A 213 -15.99 13.84 16.07
N PRO A 214 -15.30 14.90 15.61
CA PRO A 214 -15.30 15.29 14.21
C PRO A 214 -14.87 14.14 13.28
N ARG A 215 -15.68 13.84 12.26
CA ARG A 215 -15.40 12.77 11.30
C ARG A 215 -14.32 13.19 10.32
N GLN A 216 -13.19 12.48 10.35
CA GLN A 216 -12.07 12.73 9.43
C GLN A 216 -12.37 12.30 7.98
N GLU A 217 -13.15 11.24 7.80
CA GLU A 217 -13.43 10.64 6.47
C GLU A 217 -14.94 10.68 6.14
N MET A 218 -15.47 11.87 5.83
CA MET A 218 -16.85 12.01 5.35
C MET A 218 -17.00 11.69 3.85
N HIS A 219 -15.93 11.89 3.09
CA HIS A 219 -16.02 11.96 1.63
C HIS A 219 -16.34 10.63 0.98
N SER A 220 -15.81 9.52 1.51
CA SER A 220 -16.09 8.18 0.99
C SER A 220 -17.57 7.81 1.10
N THR A 221 -18.26 8.25 2.16
CA THR A 221 -19.71 8.09 2.30
C THR A 221 -20.45 8.92 1.25
N ILE A 222 -20.07 10.19 1.10
CA ILE A 222 -20.67 11.09 0.11
C ILE A 222 -20.48 10.53 -1.32
N PHE A 223 -19.30 10.04 -1.67
CA PHE A 223 -19.05 9.41 -2.97
C PHE A 223 -19.88 8.14 -3.15
N GLY A 224 -19.98 7.29 -2.13
CA GLY A 224 -20.85 6.12 -2.16
C GLY A 224 -22.30 6.50 -2.44
N VAL A 225 -22.85 7.49 -1.75
CA VAL A 225 -24.24 7.95 -1.96
C VAL A 225 -24.41 8.54 -3.37
N ARG A 226 -23.46 9.33 -3.86
CA ARG A 226 -23.52 9.84 -5.23
C ARG A 226 -23.46 8.73 -6.28
N ALA A 227 -22.65 7.70 -6.05
CA ALA A 227 -22.57 6.53 -6.91
C ALA A 227 -23.91 5.80 -6.92
N LEU A 228 -24.48 5.47 -5.76
CA LEU A 228 -25.82 4.86 -5.63
C LEU A 228 -26.88 5.57 -6.49
N TYR A 229 -27.03 6.89 -6.33
CA TYR A 229 -28.03 7.66 -7.08
C TYR A 229 -27.76 7.69 -8.58
N ARG A 230 -26.49 7.73 -8.98
CA ARG A 230 -26.11 7.72 -10.40
C ARG A 230 -26.34 6.34 -11.01
N ASP A 231 -25.90 5.30 -10.33
CA ASP A 231 -25.96 3.92 -10.80
C ASP A 231 -27.45 3.48 -10.93
N ILE A 232 -28.32 3.83 -9.98
CA ILE A 232 -29.79 3.64 -10.11
C ILE A 232 -30.33 4.39 -11.34
N SER A 233 -29.91 5.64 -11.56
CA SER A 233 -30.35 6.40 -12.73
C SER A 233 -29.87 5.80 -14.04
N GLU A 234 -28.65 5.23 -14.08
CA GLU A 234 -28.08 4.59 -15.25
C GLU A 234 -28.77 3.25 -15.54
N TRP A 235 -28.92 2.39 -14.53
CA TRP A 235 -29.60 1.10 -14.67
C TRP A 235 -31.10 1.22 -14.95
N SER A 236 -31.72 2.36 -14.62
CA SER A 236 -33.12 2.62 -15.01
C SER A 236 -33.36 2.68 -16.51
N TYR A 237 -32.31 2.88 -17.31
CA TYR A 237 -32.41 2.80 -18.77
C TYR A 237 -32.31 1.36 -19.29
N GLU A 238 -31.68 0.45 -18.52
CA GLU A 238 -31.46 -0.95 -18.90
C GLU A 238 -32.59 -1.86 -18.38
N GLU A 239 -32.99 -1.71 -17.11
CA GLU A 239 -34.10 -2.42 -16.45
C GLU A 239 -35.08 -1.42 -15.78
N PRO A 240 -35.92 -0.73 -16.57
CA PRO A 240 -36.82 0.32 -16.05
C PRO A 240 -37.79 -0.18 -14.98
N GLU A 241 -38.34 -1.38 -15.13
CA GLU A 241 -39.30 -2.00 -14.20
C GLU A 241 -38.74 -2.19 -12.79
N ARG A 242 -37.42 -2.34 -12.67
CA ARG A 242 -36.72 -2.57 -11.41
C ARG A 242 -36.20 -1.27 -10.80
N TRP A 243 -35.57 -0.41 -11.61
CA TRP A 243 -34.82 0.74 -11.10
C TRP A 243 -35.51 2.11 -11.29
N ALA A 244 -36.43 2.26 -12.26
CA ALA A 244 -36.99 3.58 -12.58
C ALA A 244 -37.81 4.19 -11.43
N VAL A 245 -38.48 3.35 -10.63
CA VAL A 245 -39.26 3.80 -9.46
C VAL A 245 -38.38 4.44 -8.37
N TRP A 246 -37.08 4.19 -8.39
CA TRP A 246 -36.11 4.65 -7.40
C TRP A 246 -35.31 5.88 -7.82
N VAL A 247 -35.47 6.33 -9.07
CA VAL A 247 -34.73 7.47 -9.60
C VAL A 247 -35.15 8.74 -8.86
N ALA A 248 -34.17 9.38 -8.19
CA ALA A 248 -34.40 10.58 -7.39
C ALA A 248 -33.26 11.61 -7.56
N PRO A 249 -33.51 12.90 -7.29
CA PRO A 249 -32.45 13.91 -7.26
C PRO A 249 -31.41 13.60 -6.18
N CYS A 250 -30.12 13.59 -6.57
CA CYS A 250 -29.04 13.34 -5.62
C CYS A 250 -29.00 14.41 -4.51
N PRO A 251 -29.03 14.01 -3.21
CA PRO A 251 -29.10 14.94 -2.08
C PRO A 251 -27.78 15.68 -1.84
N ILE A 252 -26.78 15.55 -2.71
CA ILE A 252 -25.44 16.10 -2.54
C ILE A 252 -25.16 17.15 -3.63
N PRO A 253 -25.05 18.44 -3.28
CA PRO A 253 -24.86 19.50 -4.27
C PRO A 253 -23.48 19.42 -4.93
N LYS A 254 -23.37 19.93 -6.16
CA LYS A 254 -22.09 20.01 -6.90
C LYS A 254 -21.02 20.82 -6.15
N SER A 255 -21.41 21.80 -5.33
CA SER A 255 -20.48 22.61 -4.53
C SER A 255 -19.69 21.78 -3.51
N ALA A 256 -20.29 20.72 -2.95
CA ALA A 256 -19.63 19.82 -2.03
C ALA A 256 -18.41 19.12 -2.67
N SER A 257 -18.46 18.88 -3.99
CA SER A 257 -17.35 18.30 -4.76
C SER A 257 -16.06 19.13 -4.74
N LYS A 258 -16.16 20.47 -4.67
CA LYS A 258 -14.98 21.35 -4.59
C LYS A 258 -14.23 21.19 -3.26
N SER A 259 -14.97 21.07 -2.15
CA SER A 259 -14.41 20.81 -0.83
C SER A 259 -13.69 19.45 -0.79
N PHE A 260 -14.20 18.44 -1.51
CA PHE A 260 -13.56 17.12 -1.62
C PHE A 260 -12.23 17.17 -2.36
N SER A 261 -12.16 17.90 -3.48
CA SER A 261 -10.90 18.08 -4.20
C SER A 261 -9.85 18.80 -3.35
N LYS A 262 -10.25 19.75 -2.50
CA LYS A 262 -9.36 20.40 -1.53
C LYS A 262 -8.85 19.40 -0.48
N ALA A 263 -9.73 18.63 0.14
CA ALA A 263 -9.36 17.62 1.15
C ALA A 263 -8.47 16.51 0.57
N LYS A 264 -8.77 16.01 -0.65
CA LYS A 264 -7.93 15.04 -1.37
C LYS A 264 -6.51 15.57 -1.59
N ARG A 265 -6.38 16.84 -2.00
CA ARG A 265 -5.07 17.50 -2.15
C ARG A 265 -4.34 17.65 -0.81
N GLN A 266 -5.05 18.04 0.26
CA GLN A 266 -4.46 18.14 1.61
C GLN A 266 -3.99 16.78 2.13
N ASN A 267 -4.78 15.72 1.96
CA ASN A 267 -4.38 14.36 2.34
C ASN A 267 -3.16 13.91 1.55
N ARG A 268 -3.11 14.17 0.24
CA ARG A 268 -1.92 13.89 -0.59
C ARG A 268 -0.70 14.67 -0.12
N ALA A 269 -0.85 15.94 0.22
CA ALA A 269 0.25 16.76 0.74
C ALA A 269 0.75 16.23 2.09
N LYS A 270 -0.15 15.85 3.02
CA LYS A 270 0.22 15.20 4.29
C LYS A 270 0.95 13.88 4.06
N MET A 271 0.49 13.07 3.10
CA MET A 271 1.12 11.82 2.71
C MET A 271 2.54 12.04 2.19
N HIS A 272 2.73 13.02 1.30
CA HIS A 272 4.05 13.38 0.75
C HIS A 272 4.98 13.95 1.82
N ALA A 273 4.49 14.85 2.68
CA ALA A 273 5.26 15.38 3.80
C ALA A 273 5.74 14.26 4.74
N ARG A 274 4.88 13.29 5.05
CA ARG A 274 5.24 12.10 5.83
C ARG A 274 6.32 11.27 5.14
N THR A 275 6.21 11.01 3.84
CA THR A 275 7.24 10.27 3.09
C THR A 275 8.58 11.00 3.13
N ARG A 276 8.60 12.33 2.92
CA ARG A 276 9.82 13.14 3.01
C ARG A 276 10.46 13.09 4.39
N MET A 277 9.65 13.15 5.45
CA MET A 277 10.12 13.03 6.84
C MET A 277 10.72 11.64 7.13
N LEU A 278 10.11 10.56 6.62
CA LEU A 278 10.58 9.20 6.87
C LEU A 278 11.81 8.81 6.05
N THR A 279 12.02 9.42 4.88
CA THR A 279 13.13 9.10 3.97
C THR A 279 14.50 9.15 4.65
N PRO A 280 14.90 10.24 5.34
CA PRO A 280 16.18 10.28 6.04
C PRO A 280 16.25 9.36 7.28
N LEU A 281 15.11 8.90 7.80
CA LEU A 281 15.05 8.01 8.97
C LEU A 281 15.11 6.52 8.60
N LEU A 282 14.88 6.17 7.33
CA LEU A 282 14.86 4.77 6.89
C LEU A 282 16.20 4.03 7.11
N PRO A 283 17.38 4.63 6.83
CA PRO A 283 18.65 3.93 7.06
C PRO A 283 18.89 3.56 8.53
N SER A 284 18.61 4.47 9.47
CA SER A 284 18.76 4.18 10.90
C SER A 284 17.73 3.14 11.39
N PHE A 285 16.51 3.18 10.84
CA PHE A 285 15.50 2.15 11.09
C PHE A 285 15.96 0.75 10.62
N ARG A 286 16.49 0.63 9.40
CA ARG A 286 17.03 -0.63 8.86
C ARG A 286 18.21 -1.15 9.68
N ALA A 287 19.13 -0.26 10.06
CA ALA A 287 20.26 -0.60 10.93
C ALA A 287 19.80 -1.14 12.29
N ALA A 288 18.80 -0.50 12.91
CA ALA A 288 18.22 -0.98 14.16
C ALA A 288 17.52 -2.33 14.02
N ALA A 289 16.90 -2.61 12.88
CA ALA A 289 16.29 -3.91 12.59
C ALA A 289 17.36 -5.01 12.49
N ALA A 290 18.45 -4.76 11.74
CA ALA A 290 19.58 -5.68 11.65
C ALA A 290 20.23 -5.94 13.01
N GLU A 291 20.45 -4.87 13.80
CA GLU A 291 21.01 -4.99 15.15
C GLU A 291 20.07 -5.73 16.11
N ALA A 292 18.75 -5.57 15.98
CA ALA A 292 17.78 -6.33 16.77
C ALA A 292 17.87 -7.85 16.48
N ARG A 293 18.01 -8.23 15.20
CA ARG A 293 18.25 -9.63 14.80
C ARG A 293 19.55 -10.15 15.41
N ASP A 294 20.64 -9.40 15.25
CA ASP A 294 21.96 -9.87 15.68
C ASP A 294 22.06 -9.95 17.21
N HIS A 295 21.51 -8.97 17.94
CA HIS A 295 21.34 -9.00 19.38
C HIS A 295 20.53 -10.22 19.84
N GLY A 296 19.37 -10.45 19.22
CA GLY A 296 18.51 -11.58 19.54
C GLY A 296 19.22 -12.93 19.38
N ARG A 297 19.97 -13.09 18.28
CA ARG A 297 20.78 -14.28 18.02
C ARG A 297 21.88 -14.46 19.07
N ARG A 298 22.69 -13.43 19.33
CA ARG A 298 23.76 -13.47 20.34
C ARG A 298 23.21 -13.84 21.72
N LEU A 299 22.08 -13.24 22.10
CA LEU A 299 21.43 -13.54 23.37
C LEU A 299 20.93 -14.98 23.44
N LEU A 300 20.31 -15.50 22.38
CA LEU A 300 19.84 -16.88 22.32
C LEU A 300 21.00 -17.87 22.41
N GLU A 301 22.07 -17.67 21.64
CA GLU A 301 23.28 -18.50 21.63
C GLU A 301 23.96 -18.52 23.01
N ALA A 302 24.19 -17.36 23.62
CA ALA A 302 24.78 -17.26 24.96
C ALA A 302 23.90 -17.94 26.02
N THR A 303 22.57 -17.80 25.89
CA THR A 303 21.62 -18.44 26.81
C THR A 303 21.61 -19.96 26.65
N HIS A 304 21.80 -20.49 25.44
CA HIS A 304 21.89 -21.93 25.21
C HIS A 304 23.22 -22.53 25.69
N ALA A 305 24.31 -21.76 25.65
CA ALA A 305 25.60 -22.19 26.17
C ALA A 305 25.65 -22.24 27.71
N ALA A 306 24.75 -21.53 28.39
CA ALA A 306 24.66 -21.46 29.85
C ALA A 306 23.77 -22.58 30.42
N SER A 307 24.18 -23.19 31.54
CA SER A 307 23.35 -24.12 32.33
C SER A 307 22.43 -23.35 33.27
N HIS A 308 21.41 -24.02 33.85
CA HIS A 308 20.51 -23.36 34.78
C HIS A 308 21.24 -22.74 35.98
N GLY A 309 21.02 -21.45 36.22
CA GLY A 309 21.66 -20.69 37.30
C GLY A 309 22.98 -20.03 36.89
N ASP A 310 23.53 -20.38 35.72
CA ASP A 310 24.73 -19.73 35.21
C ASP A 310 24.43 -18.29 34.81
N ARG A 311 25.41 -17.43 35.10
CA ARG A 311 25.37 -16.01 34.78
C ARG A 311 26.21 -15.73 33.55
N TYR A 312 25.69 -14.87 32.69
CA TYR A 312 26.36 -14.46 31.46
C TYR A 312 25.96 -13.02 31.12
N GLU A 313 26.77 -12.36 30.31
CA GLU A 313 26.56 -10.97 29.92
C GLU A 313 26.40 -10.87 28.40
N VAL A 314 25.39 -10.14 27.95
CA VAL A 314 25.17 -9.82 26.54
C VAL A 314 24.79 -8.36 26.42
N ASP A 315 25.55 -7.61 25.62
CA ASP A 315 25.31 -6.20 25.30
C ASP A 315 25.08 -5.32 26.55
N GLY A 316 25.92 -5.53 27.59
CA GLY A 316 25.87 -4.77 28.83
C GLY A 316 24.74 -5.15 29.80
N VAL A 317 24.01 -6.24 29.53
CA VAL A 317 22.99 -6.79 30.44
C VAL A 317 23.45 -8.13 30.98
N THR A 318 23.48 -8.26 32.31
CA THR A 318 23.80 -9.51 32.99
C THR A 318 22.53 -10.33 33.18
N TYR A 319 22.56 -11.54 32.64
CA TYR A 319 21.48 -12.52 32.69
C TYR A 319 21.85 -13.70 33.58
N GLU A 320 20.84 -14.41 34.04
CA GLU A 320 20.97 -15.72 34.66
C GLU A 320 20.03 -16.71 33.98
N ARG A 321 20.56 -17.84 33.51
CA ARG A 321 19.79 -18.82 32.75
C ARG A 321 18.70 -19.45 33.64
N HIS A 322 17.45 -19.38 33.19
CA HIS A 322 16.32 -19.93 33.91
C HIS A 322 15.74 -21.17 33.23
N ASP A 323 16.25 -22.34 33.59
CA ASP A 323 15.80 -23.64 33.09
C ASP A 323 15.82 -24.73 34.18
N PRO A 324 15.07 -24.55 35.29
CA PRO A 324 15.03 -25.52 36.37
C PRO A 324 14.52 -26.86 35.86
N ALA A 325 15.06 -27.92 36.44
CA ALA A 325 14.74 -29.30 36.09
C ALA A 325 13.22 -29.54 36.08
N PRO A 326 12.73 -30.35 35.12
CA PRO A 326 11.33 -30.73 35.10
C PRO A 326 10.89 -31.36 36.42
N ARG A 327 9.68 -31.04 36.89
CA ARG A 327 9.12 -31.61 38.13
C ARG A 327 8.86 -33.13 38.06
N THR A 328 8.85 -33.70 36.85
CA THR A 328 8.61 -35.12 36.60
C THR A 328 9.60 -35.62 35.54
N PRO A 329 10.13 -36.85 35.66
CA PRO A 329 11.08 -37.41 34.68
C PRO A 329 10.54 -37.50 33.24
N SER A 330 9.21 -37.54 33.08
CA SER A 330 8.53 -37.61 31.79
C SER A 330 8.23 -36.24 31.14
N ALA A 331 8.58 -35.13 31.80
CA ALA A 331 8.25 -33.81 31.27
C ALA A 331 9.25 -33.41 30.17
N VAL A 332 8.69 -33.01 29.03
CA VAL A 332 9.43 -32.55 27.85
C VAL A 332 10.21 -31.28 28.19
N PRO A 333 11.42 -31.06 27.61
CA PRO A 333 12.14 -29.80 27.74
C PRO A 333 11.26 -28.59 27.45
N ARG A 334 11.57 -27.46 28.10
CA ARG A 334 10.81 -26.22 27.91
C ARG A 334 11.01 -25.73 26.47
N ALA A 335 9.91 -25.55 25.76
CA ALA A 335 9.94 -25.07 24.37
C ALA A 335 10.47 -23.63 24.24
N MET A 336 10.35 -22.82 25.29
CA MET A 336 10.81 -21.43 25.31
C MET A 336 12.03 -21.29 26.23
N VAL A 337 13.00 -20.52 25.78
CA VAL A 337 14.25 -20.20 26.47
C VAL A 337 14.05 -18.97 27.34
N TRP A 338 14.38 -19.07 28.63
CA TRP A 338 14.16 -18.00 29.61
C TRP A 338 15.44 -17.61 30.34
N ALA A 339 15.51 -16.34 30.74
CA ALA A 339 16.57 -15.81 31.58
C ALA A 339 16.04 -14.78 32.57
N ASN A 340 16.62 -14.72 33.76
CA ASN A 340 16.42 -13.61 34.69
C ASN A 340 17.34 -12.45 34.29
N VAL A 341 16.87 -11.21 34.41
CA VAL A 341 17.72 -10.02 34.24
C VAL A 341 18.22 -9.60 35.62
N LEU A 342 19.53 -9.65 35.84
CA LEU A 342 20.15 -9.36 37.14
C LEU A 342 20.65 -7.92 37.23
N LYS A 343 21.35 -7.45 36.19
CA LYS A 343 21.98 -6.13 36.16
C LYS A 343 21.93 -5.55 34.75
N VAL A 344 21.74 -4.24 34.66
CA VAL A 344 21.76 -3.48 33.42
C VAL A 344 22.84 -2.41 33.56
N SER A 345 23.85 -2.45 32.71
CA SER A 345 24.91 -1.44 32.68
C SER A 345 24.36 -0.09 32.19
N PRO A 346 24.93 1.05 32.63
CA PRO A 346 24.51 2.36 32.15
C PRO A 346 24.58 2.45 30.62
N GLY A 347 23.48 2.89 29.99
CA GLY A 347 23.36 2.97 28.52
C GLY A 347 22.89 1.70 27.81
N ALA A 348 22.81 0.55 28.51
CA ALA A 348 22.21 -0.66 27.96
C ALA A 348 20.69 -0.58 27.98
N VAL A 349 20.05 -1.17 26.96
CA VAL A 349 18.58 -1.24 26.85
C VAL A 349 18.12 -2.63 27.31
N PRO A 350 17.45 -2.76 28.47
CA PRO A 350 16.99 -4.06 28.93
C PRO A 350 15.84 -4.59 28.06
N PRO A 351 15.71 -5.92 27.93
CA PRO A 351 14.58 -6.49 27.21
C PRO A 351 13.27 -6.31 27.98
N THR A 352 12.15 -6.36 27.26
CA THR A 352 10.83 -6.42 27.89
C THR A 352 10.67 -7.76 28.63
N LEU A 353 10.26 -7.69 29.90
CA LEU A 353 10.08 -8.88 30.74
C LEU A 353 8.63 -9.41 30.65
N GLU A 354 8.49 -10.73 30.57
CA GLU A 354 7.22 -11.45 30.66
C GLU A 354 7.18 -12.20 31.99
N GLY A 355 6.27 -11.82 32.89
CA GLY A 355 6.17 -12.44 34.22
C GLY A 355 7.45 -12.30 35.06
N GLY A 356 8.17 -11.19 34.90
CA GLY A 356 9.41 -10.88 35.61
C GLY A 356 10.68 -11.50 35.01
N ARG A 357 10.60 -12.18 33.85
CA ARG A 357 11.76 -12.80 33.18
C ARG A 357 11.86 -12.40 31.72
N ALA A 358 13.06 -12.47 31.16
CA ALA A 358 13.27 -12.30 29.73
C ALA A 358 12.89 -13.59 28.98
N ASN A 359 11.96 -13.47 28.03
CA ASN A 359 11.64 -14.54 27.09
C ASN A 359 12.61 -14.48 25.91
N VAL A 360 13.75 -15.16 26.03
CA VAL A 360 14.86 -15.07 25.08
C VAL A 360 14.47 -15.58 23.69
N SER A 361 13.75 -16.70 23.62
CA SER A 361 13.23 -17.20 22.33
C SER A 361 12.35 -16.18 21.62
N ARG A 362 11.53 -15.43 22.37
CA ARG A 362 10.68 -14.39 21.79
C ARG A 362 11.47 -13.17 21.35
N ILE A 363 12.45 -12.73 22.14
CA ILE A 363 13.33 -11.60 21.79
C ILE A 363 14.05 -11.90 20.48
N GLU A 364 14.61 -13.09 20.35
CA GLU A 364 15.26 -13.55 19.12
C GLU A 364 14.30 -13.58 17.93
N ALA A 365 13.12 -14.20 18.11
CA ALA A 365 12.12 -14.29 17.06
C ALA A 365 11.60 -12.92 16.61
N ASP A 366 11.28 -12.02 17.55
CA ASP A 366 10.81 -10.66 17.26
C ASP A 366 11.90 -9.84 16.54
N GLY A 367 13.18 -10.02 16.90
CA GLY A 367 14.32 -9.41 16.20
C GLY A 367 14.50 -9.95 14.78
N PHE A 368 14.46 -11.26 14.59
CA PHE A 368 14.57 -11.90 13.27
C PHE A 368 13.43 -11.47 12.33
N TRP A 369 12.18 -11.56 12.79
CA TRP A 369 11.03 -11.17 11.97
C TRP A 369 10.98 -9.66 11.75
N GLY A 370 11.39 -8.86 12.73
CA GLY A 370 11.52 -7.41 12.58
C GLY A 370 12.46 -7.04 11.43
N TRP A 371 13.66 -7.64 11.40
CA TRP A 371 14.60 -7.51 10.29
C TRP A 371 14.04 -8.02 8.96
N ALA A 372 13.59 -9.27 8.90
CA ALA A 372 13.15 -9.89 7.66
C ALA A 372 11.99 -9.14 7.00
N VAL A 373 11.01 -8.69 7.80
CA VAL A 373 9.88 -7.90 7.31
C VAL A 373 10.33 -6.51 6.85
N THR A 374 11.20 -5.85 7.62
CA THR A 374 11.73 -4.52 7.28
C THR A 374 12.46 -4.54 5.94
N GLU A 375 13.39 -5.47 5.77
CA GLU A 375 14.18 -5.60 4.54
C GLU A 375 13.30 -5.97 3.36
N THR A 376 12.40 -6.96 3.52
CA THR A 376 11.51 -7.37 2.42
C THR A 376 10.60 -6.24 1.96
N LEU A 377 9.98 -5.50 2.89
CA LEU A 377 9.13 -4.35 2.54
C LEU A 377 9.93 -3.21 1.90
N SER A 378 11.15 -2.97 2.36
CA SER A 378 12.02 -1.91 1.84
C SER A 378 12.52 -2.21 0.43
N GLU A 379 12.87 -3.46 0.14
CA GLU A 379 13.44 -3.89 -1.15
C GLU A 379 12.38 -4.17 -2.23
N THR A 380 11.11 -4.31 -1.87
CA THR A 380 10.06 -4.74 -2.82
C THR A 380 8.85 -3.81 -2.89
N GLY A 381 8.60 -3.01 -1.84
CA GLY A 381 7.38 -2.21 -1.73
C GLY A 381 6.07 -3.00 -1.75
N VAL A 382 6.09 -4.31 -1.46
CA VAL A 382 4.88 -5.14 -1.40
C VAL A 382 3.92 -4.66 -0.30
N ARG A 383 2.63 -4.91 -0.49
CA ARG A 383 1.61 -4.69 0.54
C ARG A 383 1.80 -5.68 1.68
N ILE A 384 1.29 -5.35 2.86
CA ILE A 384 1.39 -6.24 4.02
C ILE A 384 0.65 -7.56 3.76
N GLU A 385 -0.48 -7.51 3.05
CA GLU A 385 -1.26 -8.67 2.58
C GLU A 385 -0.43 -9.57 1.67
N GLU A 386 0.22 -8.99 0.66
CA GLU A 386 1.06 -9.70 -0.29
C GLU A 386 2.29 -10.35 0.38
N LEU A 387 2.86 -9.68 1.39
CA LEU A 387 4.01 -10.19 2.16
C LEU A 387 3.65 -11.51 2.85
N VAL A 388 2.51 -11.57 3.54
CA VAL A 388 2.12 -12.78 4.30
C VAL A 388 1.54 -13.88 3.41
N GLU A 389 1.11 -13.54 2.19
CA GLU A 389 0.70 -14.49 1.15
C GLU A 389 1.89 -15.12 0.42
N THR A 390 3.09 -14.59 0.59
CA THR A 390 4.28 -15.10 -0.10
C THR A 390 4.57 -16.55 0.35
N THR A 391 4.65 -17.46 -0.60
CA THR A 391 4.92 -18.89 -0.38
C THR A 391 6.24 -19.31 -1.01
N GLN A 392 6.67 -20.56 -0.78
CA GLN A 392 7.79 -21.14 -1.51
C GLN A 392 7.59 -21.09 -3.04
N LEU A 393 6.34 -21.14 -3.53
CA LEU A 393 6.02 -21.05 -4.95
C LEU A 393 6.16 -19.64 -5.52
N SER A 394 6.21 -18.62 -4.66
CA SER A 394 6.49 -17.23 -5.04
C SER A 394 7.95 -17.03 -5.46
N LEU A 395 8.86 -17.93 -5.08
CA LEU A 395 10.27 -17.84 -5.48
C LEU A 395 10.45 -18.46 -6.87
N ARG A 396 10.74 -17.62 -7.87
CA ARG A 396 10.95 -18.00 -9.26
C ARG A 396 12.34 -17.58 -9.72
N HIS A 397 12.76 -18.11 -10.86
CA HIS A 397 13.95 -17.63 -11.54
C HIS A 397 13.66 -17.55 -13.03
N TYR A 398 14.33 -16.62 -13.69
CA TYR A 398 14.35 -16.48 -15.14
C TYR A 398 15.79 -16.63 -15.61
N VAL A 399 16.02 -17.44 -16.64
CA VAL A 399 17.35 -17.57 -17.26
C VAL A 399 17.35 -16.77 -18.54
N ALA A 400 18.16 -15.73 -18.61
CA ALA A 400 18.25 -14.90 -19.82
C ALA A 400 18.85 -15.74 -20.97
N PRO A 401 18.14 -15.93 -22.11
CA PRO A 401 18.61 -16.81 -23.18
C PRO A 401 19.94 -16.37 -23.81
N THR A 402 20.21 -15.06 -23.79
CA THR A 402 21.37 -14.45 -24.42
C THR A 402 22.64 -14.53 -23.57
N THR A 403 22.51 -14.47 -22.24
CA THR A 403 23.66 -14.41 -21.31
C THR A 403 23.75 -15.61 -20.38
N ASN A 404 22.76 -16.51 -20.41
CA ASN A 404 22.58 -17.63 -19.48
C ASN A 404 22.62 -17.20 -17.99
N THR A 405 22.30 -15.93 -17.71
CA THR A 405 22.29 -15.38 -16.36
C THR A 405 20.98 -15.74 -15.67
N ILE A 406 21.09 -16.29 -14.46
CA ILE A 406 19.94 -16.59 -13.61
C ILE A 406 19.52 -15.31 -12.88
N ILE A 407 18.31 -14.84 -13.14
CA ILE A 407 17.68 -13.70 -12.48
C ILE A 407 16.66 -14.24 -11.47
N PRO A 408 16.91 -14.10 -10.17
CA PRO A 408 15.94 -14.48 -9.15
C PRO A 408 14.75 -13.51 -9.17
N LEU A 409 13.53 -14.05 -9.18
CA LEU A 409 12.28 -13.28 -9.24
C LEU A 409 11.37 -13.64 -8.06
N LEU A 410 10.73 -12.62 -7.49
CA LEU A 410 9.66 -12.77 -6.52
C LEU A 410 8.32 -12.58 -7.22
N HIS A 411 7.53 -13.65 -7.29
CA HIS A 411 6.18 -13.64 -7.83
C HIS A 411 5.16 -13.25 -6.77
N ILE A 412 4.43 -12.17 -7.03
CA ILE A 412 3.37 -11.66 -6.17
C ILE A 412 2.03 -11.98 -6.83
N VAL A 413 1.25 -12.79 -6.12
CA VAL A 413 -0.12 -13.15 -6.50
C VAL A 413 -1.03 -11.92 -6.37
N PRO A 414 -2.03 -11.75 -7.26
CA PRO A 414 -2.98 -10.66 -7.20
C PRO A 414 -3.67 -10.59 -5.84
N SER A 415 -3.76 -9.38 -5.31
CA SER A 415 -4.59 -9.05 -4.14
C SER A 415 -5.75 -8.15 -4.56
N LYS A 416 -5.62 -6.83 -4.39
CA LYS A 416 -6.70 -5.84 -4.58
C LYS A 416 -6.92 -5.34 -6.01
N THR A 417 -5.95 -5.56 -6.90
CA THR A 417 -5.95 -4.96 -8.26
C THR A 417 -5.85 -6.01 -9.36
N ASP A 418 -6.05 -7.27 -9.00
CA ASP A 418 -6.10 -8.44 -9.90
C ASP A 418 -4.95 -8.55 -10.93
N ALA A 419 -3.78 -7.98 -10.60
CA ALA A 419 -2.60 -8.03 -11.45
C ALA A 419 -1.48 -8.83 -10.76
N GLU A 420 -1.15 -9.98 -11.34
CA GLU A 420 0.09 -10.71 -11.08
C GLU A 420 1.30 -9.85 -11.43
N ARG A 421 2.39 -9.99 -10.67
CA ARG A 421 3.64 -9.31 -11.00
C ARG A 421 4.88 -10.05 -10.51
N LEU A 422 5.98 -9.83 -11.23
CA LEU A 422 7.30 -10.35 -10.91
C LEU A 422 8.21 -9.19 -10.50
N ILE A 423 8.84 -9.32 -9.34
CA ILE A 423 9.81 -8.35 -8.81
C ILE A 423 11.20 -8.98 -8.91
N PRO A 424 12.13 -8.42 -9.70
CA PRO A 424 13.53 -8.85 -9.70
C PRO A 424 14.14 -8.69 -8.31
N MET A 425 14.82 -9.73 -7.81
CA MET A 425 15.37 -9.72 -6.47
C MET A 425 16.81 -9.20 -6.47
N SER A 426 17.09 -8.21 -5.61
CA SER A 426 18.45 -7.80 -5.30
C SER A 426 19.20 -8.94 -4.58
N PRO A 427 20.55 -8.99 -4.63
CA PRO A 427 21.32 -9.97 -3.87
C PRO A 427 21.00 -9.96 -2.38
N ASP A 428 20.69 -8.79 -1.81
CA ASP A 428 20.33 -8.65 -0.41
C ASP A 428 18.93 -9.19 -0.11
N LEU A 429 17.96 -8.94 -0.98
CA LEU A 429 16.63 -9.57 -0.87
C LEU A 429 16.72 -11.11 -0.97
N VAL A 430 17.58 -11.64 -1.84
CA VAL A 430 17.82 -13.09 -1.93
C VAL A 430 18.35 -13.63 -0.59
N LYS A 431 19.33 -12.97 0.04
CA LYS A 431 19.84 -13.37 1.36
C LYS A 431 18.74 -13.36 2.42
N VAL A 432 17.89 -12.33 2.43
CA VAL A 432 16.76 -12.21 3.36
C VAL A 432 15.78 -13.36 3.17
N LEU A 433 15.32 -13.60 1.94
CA LEU A 433 14.32 -14.63 1.67
C LEU A 433 14.85 -16.05 1.85
N LEU A 434 16.16 -16.29 1.61
CA LEU A 434 16.79 -17.55 1.98
C LEU A 434 16.81 -17.76 3.49
N ALA A 435 17.10 -16.73 4.28
CA ALA A 435 17.04 -16.80 5.74
C ALA A 435 15.60 -17.06 6.23
N VAL A 436 14.61 -16.38 5.64
CA VAL A 436 13.17 -16.60 5.91
C VAL A 436 12.78 -18.04 5.56
N GLN A 437 13.17 -18.54 4.39
CA GLN A 437 12.87 -19.90 3.95
C GLN A 437 13.46 -20.93 4.92
N ARG A 438 14.71 -20.74 5.37
CA ARG A 438 15.35 -21.59 6.38
C ARG A 438 14.60 -21.55 7.71
N ARG A 439 14.19 -20.36 8.17
CA ARG A 439 13.40 -20.21 9.40
C ARG A 439 12.04 -20.89 9.30
N ALA A 440 11.34 -20.71 8.18
CA ALA A 440 10.02 -21.29 7.95
C ALA A 440 10.07 -22.82 7.88
N ARG A 441 11.14 -23.37 7.28
CA ARG A 441 11.41 -24.81 7.22
C ARG A 441 11.79 -25.41 8.58
N GLY A 442 12.52 -24.67 9.41
CA GLY A 442 13.09 -25.19 10.65
C GLY A 442 14.08 -26.32 10.37
N GLU A 443 13.99 -27.41 11.16
CA GLU A 443 14.80 -28.62 11.01
C GLU A 443 14.28 -29.60 9.95
N GLY A 444 13.09 -29.34 9.37
CA GLY A 444 12.49 -30.20 8.36
C GLY A 444 13.20 -30.14 7.00
N SER A 445 12.83 -31.08 6.11
CA SER A 445 13.27 -31.07 4.70
C SER A 445 12.45 -30.12 3.83
N THR A 446 11.19 -29.85 4.20
CA THR A 446 10.25 -28.98 3.48
C THR A 446 9.59 -27.96 4.41
N ILE A 447 9.10 -26.86 3.85
CA ILE A 447 8.33 -25.86 4.63
C ILE A 447 6.98 -26.47 5.02
N PRO A 448 6.62 -26.50 6.32
CA PRO A 448 5.31 -26.98 6.76
C PRO A 448 4.18 -26.16 6.17
N LEU A 449 3.09 -26.83 5.80
CA LEU A 449 1.89 -26.16 5.30
C LEU A 449 1.20 -25.38 6.42
N SER A 450 0.70 -24.20 6.07
CA SER A 450 -0.04 -23.33 6.98
C SER A 450 -1.24 -22.73 6.26
N VAL A 451 -2.27 -22.41 7.03
CA VAL A 451 -3.52 -21.82 6.54
C VAL A 451 -3.55 -20.36 6.96
N ARG A 452 -3.74 -19.45 6.00
CA ARG A 452 -3.89 -18.01 6.24
C ARG A 452 -5.36 -17.67 6.36
N TYR A 453 -5.69 -16.74 7.25
CA TYR A 453 -7.01 -16.10 7.27
C TYR A 453 -6.90 -14.72 6.63
N ASP A 454 -7.75 -14.44 5.65
CA ASP A 454 -7.89 -13.11 5.08
C ASP A 454 -8.91 -12.29 5.89
N PRO A 455 -8.47 -11.23 6.61
CA PRO A 455 -9.39 -10.42 7.40
C PRO A 455 -10.28 -9.50 6.53
N THR A 456 -9.93 -9.27 5.26
CA THR A 456 -10.69 -8.46 4.31
C THR A 456 -11.74 -9.33 3.65
N GLU A 457 -11.31 -10.44 3.05
CA GLU A 457 -12.21 -11.37 2.35
C GLU A 457 -12.97 -12.30 3.29
N LYS A 458 -12.56 -12.42 4.56
CA LYS A 458 -13.19 -13.30 5.56
C LYS A 458 -13.14 -14.78 5.17
N VAL A 459 -12.12 -15.18 4.42
CA VAL A 459 -11.89 -16.56 3.95
C VAL A 459 -10.56 -17.11 4.43
N PHE A 460 -10.44 -18.43 4.45
CA PHE A 460 -9.18 -19.13 4.71
C PHE A 460 -8.55 -19.56 3.38
N SER A 461 -7.23 -19.48 3.30
CA SER A 461 -6.49 -20.04 2.16
C SER A 461 -6.47 -21.56 2.21
N ASP A 462 -6.12 -22.18 1.09
CA ASP A 462 -5.66 -23.56 1.12
C ASP A 462 -4.39 -23.72 1.99
N PRO A 463 -4.08 -24.94 2.47
CA PRO A 463 -2.82 -25.22 3.14
C PRO A 463 -1.63 -25.02 2.19
N LEU A 464 -0.84 -23.97 2.43
CA LEU A 464 0.27 -23.57 1.55
C LEU A 464 1.60 -23.42 2.32
N PRO A 465 2.76 -23.59 1.65
CA PRO A 465 4.08 -23.45 2.26
C PRO A 465 4.47 -21.96 2.38
N HIS A 466 3.79 -21.23 3.25
CA HIS A 466 4.03 -19.80 3.48
C HIS A 466 5.44 -19.52 4.02
N LEU A 467 6.10 -18.48 3.49
CA LEU A 467 7.45 -18.06 3.92
C LEU A 467 7.41 -17.27 5.23
N PHE A 468 6.48 -16.32 5.35
CA PHE A 468 6.32 -15.52 6.57
C PHE A 468 5.40 -16.23 7.55
N ALA A 469 5.88 -17.35 8.08
CA ALA A 469 5.17 -18.18 9.04
C ALA A 469 6.10 -18.61 10.19
N ARG A 470 5.52 -18.80 11.38
CA ARG A 470 6.22 -19.19 12.60
C ARG A 470 5.49 -20.28 13.35
N LEU A 471 6.21 -21.00 14.18
CA LEU A 471 5.60 -21.93 15.12
C LEU A 471 4.89 -21.16 16.24
N VAL A 472 3.60 -21.43 16.40
CA VAL A 472 2.78 -21.00 17.53
C VAL A 472 2.28 -22.26 18.24
N GLY A 473 2.97 -22.64 19.31
CA GLY A 473 2.78 -23.96 19.92
C GLY A 473 3.31 -25.06 19.00
N ALA A 474 2.46 -26.02 18.62
CA ALA A 474 2.82 -27.13 17.74
C ALA A 474 2.49 -26.87 16.26
N ARG A 475 2.06 -25.65 15.90
CA ARG A 475 1.53 -25.35 14.56
C ARG A 475 2.31 -24.27 13.86
N GLN A 476 2.47 -24.44 12.56
CA GLN A 476 2.96 -23.39 11.67
C GLN A 476 1.82 -22.43 11.38
N GLU A 477 1.98 -21.17 11.75
CA GLU A 477 1.01 -20.11 11.51
C GLU A 477 1.64 -18.95 10.76
N VAL A 478 0.92 -18.44 9.76
CA VAL A 478 1.30 -17.22 9.04
C VAL A 478 1.37 -16.05 10.03
N LEU A 479 2.35 -15.17 9.86
CA LEU A 479 2.47 -13.97 10.69
C LEU A 479 1.20 -13.12 10.57
N SER A 480 0.60 -12.78 11.72
CA SER A 480 -0.55 -11.88 11.72
C SER A 480 -0.11 -10.44 11.39
N MET A 481 -0.98 -9.70 10.69
CA MET A 481 -0.76 -8.27 10.40
C MET A 481 -0.57 -7.42 11.65
N ALA A 482 -1.27 -7.75 12.73
CA ALA A 482 -1.12 -7.08 14.02
C ALA A 482 0.27 -7.31 14.61
N TYR A 483 0.79 -8.54 14.50
CA TYR A 483 2.15 -8.85 14.92
C TYR A 483 3.19 -8.09 14.10
N ILE A 484 3.04 -8.02 12.77
CA ILE A 484 3.94 -7.24 11.90
C ILE A 484 3.95 -5.75 12.31
N ARG A 485 2.78 -5.13 12.54
CA ARG A 485 2.72 -3.74 13.00
C ARG A 485 3.40 -3.57 14.36
N LYS A 486 3.22 -4.52 15.27
CA LYS A 486 3.86 -4.51 16.60
C LYS A 486 5.38 -4.55 16.48
N ILE A 487 5.95 -5.48 15.70
CA ILE A 487 7.41 -5.60 15.58
C ILE A 487 8.01 -4.37 14.87
N LEU A 488 7.35 -3.82 13.85
CA LEU A 488 7.82 -2.58 13.21
C LEU A 488 7.82 -1.38 14.18
N HIS A 489 6.82 -1.30 15.05
CA HIS A 489 6.79 -0.30 16.11
C HIS A 489 7.93 -0.50 17.12
N GLN A 490 8.21 -1.73 17.53
CA GLN A 490 9.33 -2.04 18.42
C GLN A 490 10.69 -1.69 17.80
N ILE A 491 10.87 -1.94 16.50
CA ILE A 491 12.08 -1.52 15.77
C ILE A 491 12.19 0.01 15.74
N ALA A 492 11.09 0.74 15.48
CA ALA A 492 11.10 2.21 15.52
C ALA A 492 11.53 2.75 16.89
N THR A 493 11.00 2.16 17.97
CA THR A 493 11.40 2.51 19.33
C THR A 493 12.88 2.25 19.58
N ARG A 494 13.40 1.08 19.14
CA ARG A 494 14.83 0.75 19.27
C ARG A 494 15.74 1.66 18.46
N ALA A 495 15.28 2.08 17.28
CA ALA A 495 16.00 3.03 16.43
C ALA A 495 16.03 4.45 17.00
N GLY A 496 15.19 4.76 18.00
CA GLY A 496 15.06 6.12 18.51
C GLY A 496 14.53 7.11 17.47
N THR A 497 13.77 6.63 16.47
CA THR A 497 13.27 7.50 15.39
C THR A 497 12.28 8.51 15.94
N SER A 498 12.61 9.80 15.80
CA SER A 498 11.76 10.91 16.23
C SER A 498 11.76 12.04 15.21
N ASP A 499 10.66 12.78 15.15
CA ASP A 499 10.50 14.01 14.38
C ASP A 499 10.02 15.10 15.33
N ALA A 500 10.73 16.24 15.37
CA ALA A 500 10.49 17.33 16.30
C ALA A 500 10.29 16.90 17.78
N GLY A 501 11.03 15.87 18.23
CA GLY A 501 10.95 15.32 19.58
C GLY A 501 9.79 14.35 19.83
N ALA A 502 8.93 14.11 18.84
CA ALA A 502 7.85 13.12 18.92
C ALA A 502 8.31 11.76 18.32
N PRO A 503 8.02 10.62 18.97
CA PRO A 503 8.32 9.31 18.41
C PRO A 503 7.62 9.08 17.06
N VAL A 504 8.39 8.59 16.10
CA VAL A 504 7.89 8.25 14.76
C VAL A 504 7.75 6.74 14.63
N HIS A 505 6.69 6.31 13.96
CA HIS A 505 6.45 4.90 13.66
C HIS A 505 6.33 4.69 12.17
N PHE A 506 6.87 3.56 11.69
CA PHE A 506 6.76 3.13 10.31
C PHE A 506 5.57 2.18 10.17
N THR A 507 4.71 2.45 9.20
CA THR A 507 3.67 1.52 8.77
C THR A 507 4.11 0.77 7.52
N PRO A 508 3.58 -0.44 7.24
CA PRO A 508 3.86 -1.15 5.99
C PRO A 508 3.58 -0.32 4.73
N HIS A 509 2.57 0.56 4.78
CA HIS A 509 2.26 1.46 3.66
C HIS A 509 3.34 2.53 3.46
N ASP A 510 4.04 2.94 4.52
CA ASP A 510 5.14 3.90 4.41
C ASP A 510 6.32 3.30 3.64
N PHE A 511 6.69 2.03 3.90
CA PHE A 511 7.75 1.34 3.13
C PHE A 511 7.46 1.31 1.64
N ARG A 512 6.20 1.02 1.28
CA ARG A 512 5.77 1.04 -0.13
C ARG A 512 5.93 2.42 -0.77
N ARG A 513 5.66 3.51 -0.05
CA ARG A 513 5.88 4.88 -0.55
C ARG A 513 7.36 5.21 -0.66
N LEU A 514 8.14 4.85 0.35
CA LEU A 514 9.59 5.06 0.38
C LEU A 514 10.25 4.34 -0.80
N PHE A 515 9.95 3.04 -0.99
CA PHE A 515 10.40 2.26 -2.14
C PHE A 515 10.02 2.91 -3.48
N SER A 516 8.77 3.33 -3.64
CA SER A 516 8.33 3.97 -4.88
C SER A 516 8.99 5.33 -5.15
N THR A 517 9.30 6.07 -4.08
CA THR A 517 9.94 7.39 -4.17
C THR A 517 11.41 7.20 -4.52
N ASP A 518 12.09 6.27 -3.86
CA ASP A 518 13.49 5.91 -4.12
C ASP A 518 13.71 5.45 -5.57
N LEU A 519 12.88 4.55 -6.10
CA LEU A 519 12.99 4.11 -7.49
C LEU A 519 12.78 5.22 -8.51
N VAL A 520 11.85 6.16 -8.24
CA VAL A 520 11.66 7.30 -9.13
C VAL A 520 12.80 8.29 -9.00
N GLY A 521 13.30 8.53 -7.79
CA GLY A 521 14.46 9.36 -7.50
C GLY A 521 15.74 8.82 -8.16
N SER A 522 15.91 7.49 -8.23
CA SER A 522 17.02 6.83 -8.93
C SER A 522 16.89 6.84 -10.46
N GLY A 523 15.81 7.41 -11.00
CA GLY A 523 15.59 7.60 -12.44
C GLY A 523 14.80 6.49 -13.13
N LEU A 524 14.19 5.54 -12.39
CA LEU A 524 13.36 4.51 -13.01
C LEU A 524 12.06 5.13 -13.56
N PRO A 525 11.68 4.85 -14.82
CA PRO A 525 10.44 5.39 -15.39
C PRO A 525 9.20 5.04 -14.57
N MET A 526 8.32 6.03 -14.36
CA MET A 526 7.14 5.90 -13.48
C MET A 526 6.19 4.77 -13.90
N HIS A 527 6.09 4.44 -15.19
CA HIS A 527 5.26 3.32 -15.65
C HIS A 527 5.84 1.95 -15.28
N ILE A 528 7.17 1.82 -15.18
CA ILE A 528 7.85 0.62 -14.70
C ILE A 528 7.62 0.48 -13.18
N VAL A 529 7.79 1.58 -12.43
CA VAL A 529 7.47 1.60 -10.99
C VAL A 529 6.00 1.25 -10.73
N ALA A 530 5.08 1.76 -11.55
CA ALA A 530 3.67 1.41 -11.48
C ALA A 530 3.44 -0.09 -11.70
N SER A 531 4.13 -0.70 -12.66
CA SER A 531 4.05 -2.14 -12.95
C SER A 531 4.62 -2.98 -11.81
N LEU A 532 5.78 -2.60 -11.24
CA LEU A 532 6.38 -3.27 -10.07
C LEU A 532 5.49 -3.20 -8.82
N LEU A 533 4.70 -2.14 -8.69
CA LEU A 533 3.72 -1.98 -7.61
C LEU A 533 2.36 -2.61 -7.96
N GLY A 534 2.09 -3.00 -9.20
CA GLY A 534 0.78 -3.50 -9.63
C GLY A 534 -0.31 -2.42 -9.60
N HIS A 535 0.02 -1.19 -10.04
CA HIS A 535 -0.94 -0.11 -10.18
C HIS A 535 -1.48 -0.05 -11.62
N LEU A 536 -2.79 -0.25 -11.78
CA LEU A 536 -3.47 -0.13 -13.09
C LEU A 536 -3.52 1.32 -13.61
N ASN A 537 -3.51 2.31 -12.70
CA ASN A 537 -3.54 3.72 -13.03
C ASN A 537 -2.25 4.42 -12.58
N LEU A 538 -1.59 5.12 -13.51
CA LEU A 538 -0.38 5.90 -13.24
C LEU A 538 -0.61 7.02 -12.21
N GLU A 539 -1.83 7.55 -12.08
CA GLU A 539 -2.16 8.53 -11.04
C GLU A 539 -1.99 7.97 -9.64
N THR A 540 -2.24 6.67 -9.46
CA THR A 540 -2.00 5.98 -8.20
C THR A 540 -0.52 6.08 -7.85
N THR A 541 0.38 5.67 -8.76
CA THR A 541 1.83 5.77 -8.58
C THR A 541 2.30 7.21 -8.34
N ARG A 542 1.78 8.18 -9.09
CA ARG A 542 2.07 9.62 -8.87
C ARG A 542 1.65 10.09 -7.46
N GLY A 543 0.67 9.44 -6.85
CA GLY A 543 0.27 9.65 -5.45
C GLY A 543 1.27 9.11 -4.43
N TYR A 544 1.99 8.04 -4.77
CA TYR A 544 3.00 7.41 -3.91
C TYR A 544 4.36 8.10 -3.96
N THR A 545 4.70 8.75 -5.07
CA THR A 545 5.99 9.42 -5.29
C THR A 545 6.00 10.82 -4.68
N ALA A 546 6.82 11.04 -3.65
CA ALA A 546 7.09 12.37 -3.14
C ALA A 546 8.34 12.93 -3.83
N VAL A 547 8.17 13.61 -4.96
CA VAL A 547 9.32 14.20 -5.68
C VAL A 547 9.99 15.25 -4.81
N PHE A 548 11.32 15.15 -4.66
CA PHE A 548 12.16 16.11 -3.97
C PHE A 548 12.67 17.18 -4.96
N PRO A 549 12.77 18.47 -4.57
CA PRO A 549 13.31 19.52 -5.44
C PRO A 549 14.70 19.19 -6.01
N GLU A 550 15.55 18.56 -5.20
CA GLU A 550 16.90 18.14 -5.58
C GLU A 550 16.88 17.08 -6.69
N GLU A 551 15.94 16.14 -6.64
CA GLU A 551 15.75 15.13 -7.69
C GLU A 551 15.31 15.76 -9.01
N VAL A 552 14.48 16.81 -8.97
CA VAL A 552 14.10 17.56 -10.19
C VAL A 552 15.33 18.22 -10.80
N VAL A 553 16.19 18.81 -9.98
CA VAL A 553 17.44 19.44 -10.43
C VAL A 553 18.38 18.39 -11.02
N GLN A 554 18.61 17.27 -10.33
CA GLN A 554 19.47 16.18 -10.80
C GLN A 554 18.93 15.53 -12.07
N ALA A 555 17.64 15.23 -12.14
CA ALA A 555 17.01 14.67 -13.34
C ALA A 555 17.09 15.64 -14.52
N HIS A 556 16.95 16.94 -14.27
CA HIS A 556 17.14 17.98 -15.29
C HIS A 556 18.60 18.04 -15.75
N GLN A 557 19.57 18.06 -14.83
CA GLN A 557 21.01 18.03 -15.16
C GLN A 557 21.38 16.79 -15.97
N ALA A 558 20.97 15.60 -15.53
CA ALA A 558 21.21 14.35 -16.24
C ALA A 558 20.53 14.33 -17.62
N PHE A 559 19.35 14.95 -17.76
CA PHE A 559 18.71 15.15 -19.06
C PHE A 559 19.54 16.06 -19.97
N ILE A 560 20.05 17.19 -19.45
CA ILE A 560 20.93 18.10 -20.18
C ILE A 560 22.23 17.39 -20.58
N GLU A 561 22.85 16.60 -19.69
CA GLU A 561 24.06 15.83 -19.96
C GLU A 561 23.86 14.75 -21.03
N ARG A 562 22.78 13.95 -20.93
CA ARG A 562 22.42 12.98 -21.99
C ARG A 562 22.24 13.66 -23.33
N ARG A 563 21.61 14.84 -23.35
CA ARG A 563 21.41 15.61 -24.57
C ARG A 563 22.71 16.22 -25.09
N ARG A 564 23.66 16.58 -24.21
CA ARG A 564 25.02 16.99 -24.60
C ARG A 564 25.81 15.83 -25.20
N GLY A 565 25.73 14.64 -24.63
CA GLY A 565 26.39 13.44 -25.16
C GLY A 565 25.79 12.89 -26.45
N ALA A 566 24.48 13.10 -26.67
CA ALA A 566 23.80 12.69 -27.90
C ALA A 566 23.96 13.70 -29.06
N ARG A 567 24.70 14.80 -28.89
CA ARG A 567 25.01 15.73 -29.97
C ARG A 567 26.13 15.17 -30.85
N PRO A 568 26.04 15.26 -32.18
CA PRO A 568 27.11 14.82 -33.07
C PRO A 568 28.42 15.55 -32.76
N GLU A 569 29.56 14.83 -32.76
CA GLU A 569 30.89 15.34 -32.41
C GLU A 569 31.35 16.58 -33.21
N GLY A 570 30.70 16.88 -34.34
CA GLY A 570 31.03 18.02 -35.20
C GLY A 570 30.51 19.40 -34.73
N GLU A 571 29.59 19.49 -33.77
CA GLU A 571 29.04 20.80 -33.31
C GLU A 571 30.06 21.63 -32.51
N PHE A 572 31.11 21.01 -31.97
CA PHE A 572 32.15 21.66 -31.18
C PHE A 572 33.53 21.70 -31.87
N ARG A 573 33.61 21.37 -33.17
CA ARG A 573 34.87 21.58 -33.89
C ARG A 573 35.12 23.09 -34.05
N GLN A 574 36.35 23.52 -33.78
CA GLN A 574 36.73 24.89 -34.14
C GLN A 574 36.64 25.03 -35.65
N ALA A 575 35.98 26.10 -36.12
CA ALA A 575 35.90 26.40 -37.55
C ALA A 575 37.31 26.62 -38.10
N THR A 576 37.58 26.07 -39.28
CA THR A 576 38.90 26.20 -39.92
C THR A 576 39.12 27.62 -40.40
N GLU A 577 40.38 27.98 -40.64
CA GLU A 577 40.74 29.32 -41.14
C GLU A 577 40.06 29.63 -42.49
N ALA A 578 39.85 28.61 -43.34
CA ALA A 578 39.10 28.72 -44.58
C ALA A 578 37.60 28.99 -44.35
N GLU A 579 36.99 28.35 -43.34
CA GLU A 579 35.57 28.59 -42.98
C GLU A 579 35.35 29.97 -42.37
N TRP A 580 36.32 30.48 -41.61
CA TRP A 580 36.32 31.86 -41.15
C TRP A 580 36.48 32.85 -42.31
N GLY A 581 37.36 32.55 -43.28
CA GLY A 581 37.50 33.33 -44.50
C GLY A 581 36.21 33.39 -45.33
N ASP A 582 35.54 32.26 -45.52
CA ASP A 582 34.25 32.18 -46.24
C ASP A 582 33.13 32.93 -45.49
N PHE A 583 33.11 32.84 -44.16
CA PHE A 583 32.16 33.58 -43.33
C PHE A 583 32.36 35.10 -43.45
N GLU A 584 33.59 35.59 -43.41
CA GLU A 584 33.89 37.02 -43.59
C GLU A 584 33.58 37.50 -45.01
N GLN A 585 33.94 36.73 -46.03
CA GLN A 585 33.64 37.06 -47.44
C GLN A 585 32.14 37.09 -47.74
N HIS A 586 31.32 36.25 -47.09
CA HIS A 586 29.86 36.23 -47.29
C HIS A 586 29.20 37.59 -47.03
N PHE A 587 29.66 38.36 -46.05
CA PHE A 587 29.11 39.68 -45.76
C PHE A 587 29.66 40.77 -46.69
N LEU A 588 30.90 40.61 -47.18
CA LEU A 588 31.50 41.55 -48.15
C LEU A 588 30.91 41.40 -49.56
N LEU A 589 30.66 40.17 -50.01
CA LEU A 589 30.09 39.88 -51.34
C LEU A 589 28.60 40.21 -51.45
N ARG A 590 27.91 40.42 -50.31
CA ARG A 590 26.46 40.68 -50.24
C ARG A 590 26.09 42.14 -50.00
N LYS A 591 26.96 43.06 -50.43
CA LYS A 591 26.58 44.47 -50.65
C LYS A 591 25.68 44.55 -51.88
N VAL A 592 24.49 45.11 -51.72
CA VAL A 592 23.48 45.24 -52.77
C VAL A 592 23.22 46.70 -53.09
N ALA A 593 22.61 46.98 -54.25
CA ALA A 593 22.49 48.35 -54.77
C ALA A 593 21.78 49.35 -53.83
N LEU A 594 20.97 48.88 -52.88
CA LEU A 594 20.22 49.70 -51.93
C LEU A 594 20.85 49.75 -50.52
N GLY A 595 21.93 49.01 -50.26
CA GLY A 595 22.57 48.91 -48.95
C GLY A 595 23.13 47.52 -48.65
N ASP A 596 23.19 47.16 -47.37
CA ASP A 596 23.81 45.91 -46.91
C ASP A 596 22.77 44.81 -46.65
N CYS A 597 23.07 43.58 -47.08
CA CYS A 597 22.19 42.43 -46.86
C CYS A 597 22.63 41.62 -45.63
N HIS A 598 21.88 41.69 -44.53
CA HIS A 598 22.17 40.95 -43.29
C HIS A 598 21.59 39.52 -43.28
N ARG A 599 21.43 38.91 -44.46
CA ARG A 599 20.93 37.53 -44.54
C ARG A 599 21.98 36.56 -43.94
N PRO A 600 21.58 35.66 -43.01
CA PRO A 600 22.52 34.76 -42.34
C PRO A 600 23.41 33.93 -43.28
N TYR A 601 24.63 33.62 -42.81
CA TYR A 601 25.58 32.76 -43.51
C TYR A 601 24.94 31.43 -43.95
N ALA A 602 25.35 30.93 -45.12
CA ALA A 602 24.84 29.71 -45.76
C ALA A 602 23.34 29.68 -46.09
N THR A 603 22.65 30.83 -46.14
CA THR A 603 21.27 30.90 -46.66
C THR A 603 21.23 31.59 -48.04
N PRO A 604 20.84 30.88 -49.12
CA PRO A 604 20.75 31.46 -50.46
C PRO A 604 19.60 32.48 -50.56
N CYS A 605 19.68 33.41 -51.52
CA CYS A 605 18.58 34.31 -51.87
C CYS A 605 18.11 34.00 -53.29
N VAL A 606 16.81 33.75 -53.49
CA VAL A 606 16.23 33.47 -54.83
C VAL A 606 15.86 34.75 -55.60
N HIS A 607 16.00 35.92 -54.96
CA HIS A 607 15.56 37.22 -55.47
C HIS A 607 16.62 38.31 -55.25
N GLU A 608 17.88 38.03 -55.60
CA GLU A 608 19.03 38.91 -55.34
C GLU A 608 18.88 40.33 -55.92
N SER A 609 18.01 40.52 -56.91
CA SER A 609 17.75 41.82 -57.55
C SER A 609 16.49 42.56 -57.05
N ALA A 610 15.72 42.00 -56.10
CA ALA A 610 14.44 42.57 -55.63
C ALA A 610 14.48 43.00 -54.15
N CYS A 611 15.55 43.67 -53.73
CA CYS A 611 15.84 43.91 -52.31
C CYS A 611 14.86 44.86 -51.59
N ALA A 612 14.11 45.72 -52.29
CA ALA A 612 13.21 46.69 -51.67
C ALA A 612 12.14 46.04 -50.75
N LYS A 613 11.68 44.82 -51.10
CA LYS A 613 10.72 44.05 -50.29
C LYS A 613 11.40 43.18 -49.21
N CYS A 614 12.71 42.96 -49.28
CA CYS A 614 13.40 42.00 -48.42
C CYS A 614 13.61 42.56 -47.01
N ARG A 615 13.19 41.84 -45.97
CA ARG A 615 13.36 42.25 -44.56
C ARG A 615 14.83 42.33 -44.09
N PHE A 616 15.74 41.59 -44.75
CA PHE A 616 17.15 41.54 -44.37
C PHE A 616 18.00 42.66 -44.98
N LEU A 617 17.40 43.50 -45.83
CA LEU A 617 18.05 44.69 -46.35
C LEU A 617 18.11 45.75 -45.25
N ASP A 618 19.33 46.18 -44.91
CA ASP A 618 19.57 47.42 -44.22
C ASP A 618 19.89 48.51 -45.26
N VAL A 619 18.98 49.48 -45.39
CA VAL A 619 19.07 50.49 -46.45
C VAL A 619 20.19 51.47 -46.13
N ASP A 620 21.06 51.73 -47.11
CA ASP A 620 22.09 52.77 -47.04
C ASP A 620 21.39 54.14 -47.15
N PRO A 621 21.56 55.04 -46.16
CA PRO A 621 20.96 56.37 -46.20
C PRO A 621 21.26 57.14 -47.49
N ARG A 622 22.43 56.92 -48.12
CA ARG A 622 22.83 57.58 -49.37
C ARG A 622 22.01 57.16 -50.59
N GLN A 623 21.27 56.04 -50.52
CA GLN A 623 20.48 55.51 -51.62
C GLN A 623 19.03 56.05 -51.67
N SER A 624 18.67 56.99 -50.80
CA SER A 624 17.34 57.64 -50.82
C SER A 624 16.96 58.20 -52.21
N PRO A 625 17.85 58.87 -52.98
CA PRO A 625 17.50 59.35 -54.32
C PRO A 625 17.13 58.23 -55.29
N ARG A 626 17.81 57.08 -55.19
CA ARG A 626 17.55 55.90 -56.02
C ARG A 626 16.21 55.25 -55.69
N LEU A 627 15.82 55.24 -54.42
CA LEU A 627 14.51 54.75 -53.99
C LEU A 627 13.38 55.68 -54.46
N GLU A 628 13.62 56.98 -54.52
CA GLU A 628 12.68 57.95 -55.11
C GLU A 628 12.51 57.69 -56.62
N GLU A 629 13.61 57.51 -57.35
CA GLU A 629 13.58 57.16 -58.78
C GLU A 629 12.80 55.86 -59.04
N MET A 630 13.03 54.83 -58.21
CA MET A 630 12.29 53.57 -58.27
C MET A 630 10.79 53.76 -57.98
N ALA A 631 10.42 54.66 -57.06
CA ALA A 631 9.03 54.97 -56.76
C ALA A 631 8.34 55.68 -57.93
N VAL A 632 8.98 56.71 -58.49
CA VAL A 632 8.46 57.45 -59.66
C VAL A 632 8.29 56.52 -60.87
N ASN A 633 9.27 55.64 -61.13
CA ASN A 633 9.17 54.66 -62.21
C ASN A 633 8.00 53.69 -62.01
N ALA A 634 7.83 53.18 -60.78
CA ALA A 634 6.74 52.26 -60.46
C ALA A 634 5.36 52.94 -60.48
N GLU A 635 5.28 54.24 -60.15
CA GLU A 635 4.06 55.05 -60.28
C GLU A 635 3.66 55.25 -61.75
N GLY A 636 4.62 55.61 -62.61
CA GLY A 636 4.35 55.74 -64.06
C GLY A 636 3.87 54.42 -64.68
N ARG A 637 4.48 53.29 -64.32
CA ARG A 637 4.04 51.97 -64.76
C ARG A 637 2.67 51.58 -64.20
N LEU A 638 2.34 52.03 -62.99
CA LEU A 638 1.04 51.77 -62.38
C LEU A 638 -0.08 52.49 -63.13
N GLU A 639 0.16 53.73 -63.58
CA GLU A 639 -0.79 54.48 -64.42
C GLU A 639 -1.01 53.80 -65.77
N GLU A 640 0.06 53.35 -66.42
CA GLU A 640 -0.01 52.57 -67.66
C GLU A 640 -0.80 51.26 -67.48
N ALA A 641 -0.47 50.48 -66.45
CA ALA A 641 -1.15 49.21 -66.15
C ALA A 641 -2.64 49.41 -65.82
N ARG A 642 -3.01 50.52 -65.17
CA ARG A 642 -4.41 50.90 -64.94
C ARG A 642 -5.12 51.28 -66.24
N GLY A 643 -4.46 52.03 -67.12
CA GLY A 643 -4.99 52.40 -68.44
C GLY A 643 -5.28 51.19 -69.33
N HIS A 644 -4.42 50.16 -69.27
CA HIS A 644 -4.59 48.91 -70.02
C HIS A 644 -5.36 47.80 -69.27
N VAL A 645 -5.80 48.05 -68.04
CA VAL A 645 -6.58 47.12 -67.19
C VAL A 645 -5.82 45.81 -66.88
N TRP A 646 -4.51 45.89 -66.67
CA TRP A 646 -3.69 44.74 -66.24
C TRP A 646 -3.76 44.56 -64.73
N LEU A 647 -4.89 44.04 -64.24
CA LEU A 647 -5.21 43.98 -62.82
C LEU A 647 -4.14 43.29 -61.94
N GLY A 648 -3.48 42.26 -62.47
CA GLY A 648 -2.39 41.58 -61.76
C GLY A 648 -1.12 42.43 -61.60
N GLU A 649 -0.77 43.21 -62.64
CA GLU A 649 0.38 44.12 -62.59
C GLU A 649 0.08 45.34 -61.71
N VAL A 650 -1.16 45.84 -61.75
CA VAL A 650 -1.65 46.89 -60.83
C VAL A 650 -1.45 46.47 -59.38
N ALA A 651 -1.93 45.28 -58.98
CA ALA A 651 -1.78 44.78 -57.62
C ALA A 651 -0.30 44.61 -57.21
N ALA A 652 0.54 44.10 -58.12
CA ALA A 652 1.97 43.89 -57.85
C ALA A 652 2.75 45.21 -57.72
N LEU A 653 2.43 46.22 -58.53
CA LEU A 653 3.04 47.55 -58.49
C LEU A 653 2.60 48.33 -57.25
N GLU A 654 1.31 48.27 -56.88
CA GLU A 654 0.80 48.88 -55.65
C GLU A 654 1.52 48.34 -54.41
N GLU A 655 1.67 47.01 -54.30
CA GLU A 655 2.41 46.40 -53.20
C GLU A 655 3.90 46.80 -53.23
N SER A 656 4.51 46.85 -54.41
CA SER A 656 5.92 47.24 -54.56
C SER A 656 6.16 48.69 -54.12
N LEU A 657 5.24 49.59 -54.45
CA LEU A 657 5.29 51.00 -54.05
C LEU A 657 5.21 51.18 -52.53
N VAL A 658 4.42 50.37 -51.82
CA VAL A 658 4.40 50.39 -50.34
C VAL A 658 5.79 50.10 -49.79
N HIS A 659 6.46 49.07 -50.32
CA HIS A 659 7.78 48.68 -49.83
C HIS A 659 8.88 49.67 -50.21
N ILE A 660 8.90 50.18 -51.45
CA ILE A 660 9.84 51.23 -51.89
C ILE A 660 9.65 52.50 -51.03
N ARG A 661 8.37 52.90 -50.88
CA ARG A 661 7.81 53.88 -49.92
C ARG A 661 8.54 53.86 -48.58
N ARG A 662 8.32 52.74 -47.90
CA ARG A 662 8.85 52.48 -46.56
C ARG A 662 10.38 52.51 -46.51
N ARG A 663 11.07 51.90 -47.48
CA ARG A 663 12.54 51.87 -47.50
C ARG A 663 13.14 53.26 -47.71
N ARG A 664 12.49 54.11 -48.51
CA ARG A 664 12.88 55.52 -48.67
C ARG A 664 12.75 56.25 -47.34
N ASP A 665 11.61 56.10 -46.66
CA ASP A 665 11.37 56.78 -45.39
C ASP A 665 12.37 56.33 -44.31
N GLU A 666 12.75 55.04 -44.29
CA GLU A 666 13.83 54.52 -43.46
C GLU A 666 15.20 55.14 -43.81
N ALA A 667 15.54 55.28 -45.10
CA ALA A 667 16.78 55.92 -45.54
C ALA A 667 16.84 57.39 -45.11
N LEU A 668 15.74 58.13 -45.30
CA LEU A 668 15.61 59.53 -44.89
C LEU A 668 15.67 59.68 -43.36
N ALA A 669 15.03 58.78 -42.60
CA ALA A 669 15.10 58.78 -41.15
C ALA A 669 16.54 58.57 -40.66
N LYS A 670 17.30 57.66 -41.30
CA LYS A 670 18.71 57.46 -41.00
C LYS A 670 19.60 58.65 -41.41
N GLN A 671 19.33 59.31 -42.54
CA GLN A 671 20.03 60.55 -42.92
C GLN A 671 19.84 61.63 -41.85
N ARG A 672 18.58 61.88 -41.44
CA ARG A 672 18.25 62.83 -40.37
C ARG A 672 18.91 62.47 -39.05
N ALA A 673 18.97 61.18 -38.71
CA ALA A 673 19.66 60.71 -37.52
C ALA A 673 21.19 60.90 -37.61
N SER A 674 21.80 60.74 -38.78
CA SER A 674 23.23 60.97 -39.00
C SER A 674 23.61 62.46 -38.99
N GLU A 675 22.70 63.34 -39.40
CA GLU A 675 22.86 64.81 -39.34
C GLU A 675 22.63 65.38 -37.93
N ALA A 676 21.88 64.66 -37.08
CA ALA A 676 21.57 65.06 -35.70
C ALA A 676 22.65 64.66 -34.66
N VAL A 677 23.77 64.09 -35.09
CA VAL A 677 24.93 63.78 -34.22
C VAL A 677 26.05 64.80 -34.50
N PRO A 678 26.22 65.86 -33.67
CA PRO A 678 27.43 66.67 -33.69
C PRO A 678 28.59 65.85 -33.11
N GLY A 679 29.77 66.00 -33.72
CA GLY A 679 30.94 65.16 -33.49
C GLY A 679 31.34 64.94 -32.02
N SER A 680 31.75 63.69 -31.77
CA SER A 680 32.77 63.32 -30.78
C SER A 680 34.01 62.86 -31.52
#